data_AF-A0A8D4VMW7-F1
#
_entry.id   AF-A0A8D4VMW7-F1
#
_cell.length_a   1.000
_cell.length_b   1.000
_cell.length_c   1.000
_cell.angle_alpha   90.00
_cell.angle_beta   90.00
_cell.angle_gamma   90.00
#
_symmetry.space_group_name_H-M   'P 1'
#
loop_
_entity.id
_entity.type
_entity.pdbx_description
1 polymer ?
#
loop_
_entity_poly.entity_id
_entity_poly.type
_entity_poly.pdbx_seq_one_letter_code
_entity_poly.pdbx_strand_id
1 'polypeptide(L)'
;MEVLVAAAIFSLGVLAVVKLQGEFLRGSGEADARSVAVQLAQQKLDDLRRFGTGTGASAFAFTEIDTNAGGAKDANGNLNLPADTSTSNGSNVVGNTDYSLSWTVSPQYFGSPVSQTAVVDPAGSASASVAQKQVTVTVSWVDQTGTTQSVQLADIINSMSPDSAAGLSGGPSAGAGASNTGPEVIYTPSTSAGVVPVDVGVDTHRETLVPTVSGGQVKFTAYTYAATGVLLRQEDFTTVGCTCTLGATQGSGRTPAHAVWVAGTTNSFRDVDGDVVTKDVGTKANNQQDDMCTACCRDHHDPGSNATDTVAANPTTSDPLTTGGGDGTADGLKYCDPANGIFDRCYDPFRDAGGADDYTNGKHNHYTTAGAIATAGQNYVESCRMKRVGGYWRVYQDWQLVNTQAFSLNDFTTTGSTAKDDYAAYVQHIVDNILNDNSITKFYGQSFTLPTTPPAAQRNSSNPLVMQVGDKVQLTGRAVYVDYLFSTLLDKVRAQKAAGSDYLVNVPFYEVEVTGRAPTCTDSPLPNQDSAYTGGWCRPTGTSSVSVGAVGNGANALNAGQVQGNSDSGGQRTVTFDFRRSNTGLTGSSSPADVNPNAANRDRLKNRANVVVQVLGASSATVTLTVPITGGSPTSSVLSFTDTYGAVQCTGTGAGPFNCPVHSGVAGTLTYTGSNATQTCTGSGSYSAIGANTTLSPALAITCTTTVVNYPLTINFNYSPSNKKADAVTSLTAVNAQGNSVLNGSCTPTTQGQTITGFTCQVTASAGTVTFSGTRTSGQSTTACSGSGSFAGATQSGGTATVTVTCQ
;
A
#
# COMPACT_ATOMS: atom_id res chain seq x y z
N MET A 1 27.37 57.12 28.43
CA MET A 1 26.11 57.71 27.92
C MET A 1 25.44 56.77 26.92
N GLU A 2 26.16 56.25 25.92
CA GLU A 2 25.62 55.32 24.90
C GLU A 2 24.97 54.05 25.47
N VAL A 3 25.55 53.43 26.50
CA VAL A 3 24.97 52.22 27.12
C VAL A 3 23.62 52.50 27.79
N LEU A 4 23.44 53.68 28.39
CA LEU A 4 22.16 54.07 29.01
C LEU A 4 21.10 54.40 27.96
N VAL A 5 21.50 55.04 26.86
CA VAL A 5 20.60 55.33 25.73
C VAL A 5 20.18 54.04 25.03
N ALA A 6 21.10 53.09 24.82
CA ALA A 6 20.80 51.78 24.24
C ALA A 6 19.85 50.95 25.14
N ALA A 7 20.07 50.93 26.46
CA ALA A 7 19.18 50.25 27.40
C ALA A 7 17.77 50.87 27.42
N ALA A 8 17.67 52.21 27.34
CA ALA A 8 16.39 52.90 27.27
C ALA A 8 15.64 52.59 25.95
N ILE A 9 16.33 52.61 24.81
CA ILE A 9 15.74 52.27 23.51
C ILE A 9 15.29 50.80 23.48
N PHE A 10 16.09 49.87 24.02
CA PHE A 10 15.72 48.46 24.10
C PHE A 10 14.51 48.24 24.99
N SER A 11 14.45 48.90 26.15
CA SER A 11 13.33 48.80 27.09
C SER A 11 12.03 49.33 26.44
N LEU A 12 12.09 50.49 25.77
CA LEU A 12 10.95 51.05 25.05
C LEU A 12 10.54 50.18 23.84
N GLY A 13 11.51 49.60 23.13
CA GLY A 13 11.26 48.67 22.03
C GLY A 13 10.54 47.39 22.48
N VAL A 14 10.97 46.80 23.59
CA VAL A 14 10.30 45.61 24.17
C VAL A 14 8.90 45.94 24.66
N LEU A 15 8.71 47.09 25.32
CA LEU A 15 7.37 47.57 25.74
C LEU A 15 6.43 47.80 24.55
N ALA A 16 6.93 48.36 23.45
CA ALA A 16 6.15 48.57 22.24
C ALA A 16 5.75 47.24 21.58
N VAL A 17 6.65 46.25 21.53
CA VAL A 17 6.38 44.92 20.97
C VAL A 17 5.37 44.15 21.82
N VAL A 18 5.49 44.17 23.15
CA VAL A 18 4.53 43.50 24.05
C VAL A 18 3.14 44.12 23.92
N LYS A 19 3.05 45.46 23.81
CA LYS A 19 1.78 46.15 23.59
C LYS A 19 1.18 45.78 22.22
N LEU A 20 2.00 45.76 21.16
CA LEU A 20 1.56 45.38 19.81
C LEU A 20 1.12 43.91 19.72
N GLN A 21 1.83 43.00 20.39
CA GLN A 21 1.45 41.58 20.49
C GLN A 21 0.12 41.42 21.22
N GLY A 22 -0.12 42.18 22.30
CA GLY A 22 -1.40 42.22 22.98
C GLY A 22 -2.54 42.72 22.08
N GLU A 23 -2.33 43.82 21.37
CA GLU A 23 -3.33 44.36 20.42
C GLU A 23 -3.62 43.40 19.26
N PHE A 24 -2.59 42.74 18.71
CA PHE A 24 -2.75 41.79 17.60
C PHE A 24 -3.52 40.53 18.03
N LEU A 25 -3.21 39.97 19.21
CA LEU A 25 -3.93 38.81 19.73
C LEU A 25 -5.39 39.13 20.06
N ARG A 26 -5.67 40.35 20.55
CA ARG A 26 -7.04 40.85 20.77
C ARG A 26 -7.79 41.03 19.45
N GLY A 27 -7.17 41.66 18.46
CA GLY A 27 -7.76 41.83 17.12
C GLY A 27 -8.05 40.50 16.41
N SER A 28 -7.20 39.48 16.61
CA SER A 28 -7.46 38.12 16.11
C SER A 28 -8.65 37.46 16.80
N GLY A 29 -8.79 37.61 18.12
CA GLY A 29 -9.93 37.07 18.87
C GLY A 29 -11.26 37.77 18.52
N GLU A 30 -11.23 39.08 18.27
CA GLU A 30 -12.40 39.83 17.81
C GLU A 30 -12.84 39.43 16.39
N ALA A 31 -11.89 39.20 15.49
CA ALA A 31 -12.18 38.75 14.13
C ALA A 31 -12.80 37.34 14.11
N ASP A 32 -12.31 36.44 14.96
CA ASP A 32 -12.86 35.10 15.13
C ASP A 32 -14.28 35.13 15.71
N ALA A 33 -14.49 35.91 16.78
CA ALA A 33 -15.81 36.05 17.38
C ALA A 33 -16.85 36.64 16.40
N ARG A 34 -16.43 37.59 15.57
CA ARG A 34 -17.27 38.13 14.50
C ARG A 34 -17.58 37.11 13.41
N SER A 35 -16.63 36.26 13.04
CA SER A 35 -16.84 35.18 12.06
C SER A 35 -17.88 34.18 12.57
N VAL A 36 -17.76 33.76 13.83
CA VAL A 36 -18.73 32.88 14.50
C VAL A 36 -20.11 33.53 14.57
N ALA A 37 -20.19 34.83 14.93
CA ALA A 37 -21.46 35.54 14.98
C ALA A 37 -22.16 35.63 13.62
N VAL A 38 -21.42 35.81 12.52
CA VAL A 38 -21.96 35.77 11.16
C VAL A 38 -22.47 34.37 10.80
N GLN A 39 -21.73 33.33 11.17
CA GLN A 39 -22.14 31.93 10.93
C GLN A 39 -23.42 31.59 11.68
N LEU A 40 -23.56 32.00 12.94
CA LEU A 40 -24.79 31.82 13.73
C LEU A 40 -25.97 32.57 13.10
N ALA A 41 -25.76 33.80 12.64
CA ALA A 41 -26.79 34.57 11.94
C ALA A 41 -27.26 33.87 10.65
N GLN A 42 -26.30 33.36 9.86
CA GLN A 42 -26.58 32.61 8.63
C GLN A 42 -27.33 31.30 8.92
N GLN A 43 -26.87 30.55 9.92
CA GLN A 43 -27.51 29.30 10.33
C GLN A 43 -28.96 29.52 10.73
N LYS A 44 -29.26 30.65 11.42
CA LYS A 44 -30.64 30.99 11.77
C LYS A 44 -31.49 31.40 10.56
N LEU A 45 -30.93 32.13 9.59
CA LEU A 45 -31.63 32.42 8.34
C LEU A 45 -31.96 31.14 7.56
N ASP A 46 -31.01 30.21 7.49
CA ASP A 46 -31.22 28.93 6.81
C ASP A 46 -32.23 28.04 7.56
N ASP A 47 -32.27 28.11 8.89
CA ASP A 47 -33.30 27.49 9.73
C ASP A 47 -34.71 28.04 9.41
N LEU A 48 -34.84 29.36 9.32
CA LEU A 48 -36.10 30.02 8.97
C LEU A 48 -36.55 29.75 7.53
N ARG A 49 -35.62 29.45 6.61
CA ARG A 49 -35.93 29.10 5.21
C ARG A 49 -36.49 27.69 5.02
N ARG A 50 -36.36 26.82 6.01
CA ARG A 50 -36.79 25.40 5.94
C ARG A 50 -38.27 25.19 6.23
N PHE A 51 -39.08 26.25 6.24
CA PHE A 51 -40.53 26.12 6.44
C PHE A 51 -41.17 25.30 5.31
N GLY A 52 -42.20 24.51 5.63
CA GLY A 52 -42.84 23.59 4.70
C GLY A 52 -44.35 23.53 4.88
N THR A 53 -45.00 22.59 4.18
CA THR A 53 -46.46 22.37 4.25
C THR A 53 -46.88 21.21 5.16
N GLY A 54 -45.93 20.66 5.93
CA GLY A 54 -46.15 19.48 6.78
C GLY A 54 -47.16 19.71 7.91
N THR A 55 -47.75 18.62 8.41
CA THR A 55 -48.67 18.61 9.55
C THR A 55 -48.04 17.81 10.71
N GLY A 56 -47.88 18.40 11.89
CA GLY A 56 -47.29 17.73 13.07
C GLY A 56 -46.66 18.72 14.07
N ALA A 57 -46.20 18.24 15.23
CA ALA A 57 -45.58 19.09 16.27
C ALA A 57 -44.22 19.69 15.85
N SER A 58 -43.49 19.02 14.96
CA SER A 58 -42.26 19.48 14.32
C SER A 58 -42.49 20.27 13.03
N ALA A 59 -43.75 20.43 12.60
CA ALA A 59 -44.06 21.24 11.43
C ALA A 59 -43.77 22.72 11.72
N PHE A 60 -43.19 23.38 10.71
CA PHE A 60 -42.84 24.78 10.73
C PHE A 60 -43.36 25.42 9.45
N ALA A 61 -44.38 26.26 9.59
CA ALA A 61 -45.03 26.94 8.46
C ALA A 61 -44.53 28.39 8.31
N PHE A 62 -44.71 28.96 7.12
CA PHE A 62 -44.34 30.35 6.83
C PHE A 62 -44.97 31.35 7.81
N THR A 63 -46.21 31.11 8.24
CA THR A 63 -46.94 31.93 9.22
C THR A 63 -46.24 31.98 10.58
N GLU A 64 -45.43 30.98 10.91
CA GLU A 64 -44.74 30.93 12.21
C GLU A 64 -43.48 31.81 12.24
N ILE A 65 -43.04 32.29 11.08
CA ILE A 65 -41.99 33.30 10.93
C ILE A 65 -42.58 34.69 11.22
N ASP A 66 -43.30 34.89 12.31
CA ASP A 66 -43.94 36.21 12.62
C ASP A 66 -43.21 36.96 13.72
N THR A 67 -42.49 36.23 14.58
CA THR A 67 -41.83 36.79 15.75
C THR A 67 -40.45 36.16 15.95
N ASN A 68 -39.79 36.53 17.04
CA ASN A 68 -38.52 35.95 17.51
C ASN A 68 -38.68 34.51 18.05
N ALA A 69 -39.56 33.71 17.44
CA ALA A 69 -39.91 32.34 17.86
C ALA A 69 -40.17 31.38 16.67
N GLY A 70 -39.86 31.80 15.44
CA GLY A 70 -39.93 30.93 14.26
C GLY A 70 -38.66 30.09 14.07
N GLY A 71 -38.75 28.95 13.39
CA GLY A 71 -37.62 28.09 13.05
C GLY A 71 -37.99 26.61 12.99
N ALA A 72 -37.07 25.79 12.52
CA ALA A 72 -37.25 24.34 12.58
C ALA A 72 -37.34 23.89 14.03
N LYS A 73 -38.29 23.01 14.30
CA LYS A 73 -38.53 22.47 15.63
C LYS A 73 -38.00 21.06 15.73
N ASP A 74 -37.63 20.67 16.94
CA ASP A 74 -37.46 19.28 17.31
C ASP A 74 -38.83 18.56 17.33
N ALA A 75 -38.82 17.26 17.57
CA ALA A 75 -40.04 16.46 17.64
C ALA A 75 -41.00 16.87 18.78
N ASN A 76 -40.51 17.62 19.77
CA ASN A 76 -41.27 18.10 20.93
C ASN A 76 -41.85 19.51 20.71
N GLY A 77 -41.61 20.11 19.54
CA GLY A 77 -42.05 21.47 19.22
C GLY A 77 -41.13 22.57 19.75
N ASN A 78 -39.98 22.25 20.33
CA ASN A 78 -38.98 23.25 20.72
C ASN A 78 -38.14 23.67 19.51
N LEU A 79 -37.71 24.91 19.46
CA LEU A 79 -36.86 25.40 18.37
C LEU A 79 -35.46 24.78 18.44
N ASN A 80 -34.95 24.31 17.29
CA ASN A 80 -33.58 23.83 17.16
C ASN A 80 -32.55 24.95 17.37
N LEU A 81 -32.93 26.19 17.02
CA LEU A 81 -32.17 27.42 17.26
C LEU A 81 -33.09 28.47 17.88
N PRO A 82 -33.31 28.41 19.21
CA PRO A 82 -34.15 29.37 19.90
C PRO A 82 -33.47 30.74 19.98
N ALA A 83 -34.27 31.80 20.14
CA ALA A 83 -33.73 33.10 20.51
C ALA A 83 -33.19 33.05 21.93
N ASP A 84 -32.03 33.66 22.16
CA ASP A 84 -31.42 33.74 23.48
C ASP A 84 -31.77 35.08 24.14
N THR A 85 -32.72 35.04 25.07
CA THR A 85 -33.16 36.20 25.85
C THR A 85 -32.47 36.33 27.22
N SER A 86 -31.50 35.47 27.57
CA SER A 86 -30.90 35.49 28.90
C SER A 86 -29.37 35.38 28.90
N THR A 87 -28.72 36.30 29.61
CA THR A 87 -27.28 36.31 29.92
C THR A 87 -26.85 35.21 30.91
N SER A 88 -27.42 34.01 30.81
CA SER A 88 -27.14 32.89 31.69
C SER A 88 -26.98 31.61 30.88
N ASN A 89 -25.73 31.16 30.74
CA ASN A 89 -25.25 29.84 30.30
C ASN A 89 -26.32 28.89 29.72
N GLY A 90 -26.27 28.69 28.40
CA GLY A 90 -26.68 27.41 27.80
C GLY A 90 -27.52 27.46 26.53
N SER A 91 -26.99 27.98 25.42
CA SER A 91 -27.37 27.45 24.08
C SER A 91 -26.37 27.78 22.97
N ASN A 92 -25.77 28.98 22.99
CA ASN A 92 -24.88 29.46 21.91
C ASN A 92 -23.48 29.84 22.41
N VAL A 93 -22.84 28.99 23.22
CA VAL A 93 -21.44 29.20 23.66
C VAL A 93 -20.50 28.55 22.65
N VAL A 94 -19.65 29.35 22.00
CA VAL A 94 -18.59 28.86 21.12
C VAL A 94 -17.26 29.32 21.69
N GLY A 95 -16.47 28.37 22.19
CA GLY A 95 -15.24 28.67 22.92
C GLY A 95 -15.54 29.22 24.32
N ASN A 96 -15.10 30.46 24.60
CA ASN A 96 -15.29 31.16 25.87
C ASN A 96 -16.10 32.47 25.69
N THR A 97 -16.88 32.55 24.62
CA THR A 97 -17.71 33.71 24.29
C THR A 97 -19.16 33.31 24.19
N ASP A 98 -20.01 34.02 24.92
CA ASP A 98 -21.46 33.85 24.89
C ASP A 98 -22.07 34.76 23.82
N TYR A 99 -22.87 34.17 22.95
CA TYR A 99 -23.60 34.88 21.89
C TYR A 99 -25.09 34.92 22.20
N SER A 100 -25.69 36.11 22.18
CA SER A 100 -27.14 36.30 22.18
C SER A 100 -27.62 36.40 20.73
N LEU A 101 -28.53 35.49 20.35
CA LEU A 101 -29.16 35.41 19.05
C LEU A 101 -30.61 35.92 19.13
N SER A 102 -30.97 36.86 18.27
CA SER A 102 -32.35 37.36 18.13
C SER A 102 -32.64 37.74 16.69
N TRP A 103 -33.91 37.83 16.30
CA TRP A 103 -34.29 38.32 14.97
C TRP A 103 -35.59 39.11 15.01
N THR A 104 -35.72 40.03 14.06
CA THR A 104 -36.96 40.76 13.80
C THR A 104 -37.52 40.34 12.45
N VAL A 105 -38.84 40.33 12.34
CA VAL A 105 -39.53 39.99 11.09
C VAL A 105 -40.45 41.13 10.68
N SER A 106 -40.30 41.58 9.44
CA SER A 106 -41.15 42.59 8.83
C SER A 106 -41.90 41.98 7.64
N PRO A 107 -43.24 41.84 7.70
CA PRO A 107 -44.01 41.35 6.57
C PRO A 107 -44.03 42.38 5.45
N GLN A 108 -43.89 41.90 4.21
CA GLN A 108 -43.97 42.70 3.00
C GLN A 108 -45.03 42.15 2.05
N TYR A 109 -45.64 43.05 1.30
CA TYR A 109 -46.80 42.77 0.45
C TYR A 109 -46.51 43.21 -0.99
N PHE A 110 -47.08 42.50 -1.96
CA PHE A 110 -47.18 43.03 -3.33
C PHE A 110 -48.40 43.96 -3.41
N GLY A 111 -48.20 45.20 -3.88
CA GLY A 111 -49.31 46.13 -4.12
C GLY A 111 -50.24 45.64 -5.23
N SER A 112 -51.45 46.21 -5.31
CA SER A 112 -52.34 46.03 -6.46
C SER A 112 -52.43 47.34 -7.27
N PRO A 113 -52.24 47.34 -8.61
CA PRO A 113 -51.84 46.19 -9.44
C PRO A 113 -50.43 45.70 -9.07
N VAL A 114 -50.16 44.41 -9.32
CA VAL A 114 -48.93 43.70 -8.89
C VAL A 114 -47.68 44.41 -9.40
N SER A 115 -47.17 45.33 -8.60
CA SER A 115 -45.86 45.93 -8.75
C SER A 115 -44.81 44.90 -8.35
N GLN A 116 -43.79 44.68 -9.19
CA GLN A 116 -42.65 43.80 -8.90
C GLN A 116 -41.82 44.26 -7.67
N THR A 117 -42.17 45.40 -7.08
CA THR A 117 -41.53 45.93 -5.87
C THR A 117 -42.44 45.68 -4.66
N ALA A 118 -41.98 44.86 -3.73
CA ALA A 118 -42.64 44.64 -2.44
C ALA A 118 -42.62 45.94 -1.61
N VAL A 119 -43.74 46.26 -0.97
CA VAL A 119 -43.93 47.48 -0.16
C VAL A 119 -44.18 47.08 1.30
N VAL A 120 -43.69 47.87 2.25
CA VAL A 120 -44.06 47.78 3.68
C VAL A 120 -45.50 48.29 3.81
N ASP A 121 -46.39 47.52 4.46
CA ASP A 121 -47.86 47.73 4.51
C ASP A 121 -48.29 49.21 4.35
N PRO A 122 -48.75 49.62 3.15
CA PRO A 122 -49.37 50.91 2.98
C PRO A 122 -50.80 50.83 3.53
N ALA A 123 -50.91 51.07 4.84
CA ALA A 123 -52.15 51.29 5.58
C ALA A 123 -53.16 50.12 5.57
N GLY A 124 -52.97 49.16 6.49
CA GLY A 124 -54.06 48.49 7.22
C GLY A 124 -55.04 47.68 6.37
N SER A 125 -54.64 47.28 5.16
CA SER A 125 -55.50 46.54 4.25
C SER A 125 -55.42 45.04 4.57
N ALA A 126 -56.26 44.60 5.50
CA ALA A 126 -56.37 43.22 6.02
C ALA A 126 -56.79 42.14 4.99
N SER A 127 -56.50 42.31 3.70
CA SER A 127 -56.84 41.36 2.63
C SER A 127 -55.71 41.02 1.67
N ALA A 128 -54.48 41.50 1.90
CA ALA A 128 -53.32 41.02 1.16
C ALA A 128 -52.62 39.89 1.94
N SER A 129 -52.44 38.72 1.33
CA SER A 129 -51.59 37.67 1.87
C SER A 129 -50.14 38.16 1.93
N VAL A 130 -49.45 37.96 3.06
CA VAL A 130 -48.03 38.31 3.22
C VAL A 130 -47.23 37.59 2.15
N ALA A 131 -46.61 38.36 1.25
CA ALA A 131 -45.93 37.82 0.07
C ALA A 131 -44.51 37.34 0.40
N GLN A 132 -43.82 38.10 1.26
CA GLN A 132 -42.49 37.78 1.74
C GLN A 132 -42.27 38.44 3.11
N LYS A 133 -41.25 38.00 3.82
CA LYS A 133 -40.87 38.49 5.13
C LYS A 133 -39.41 38.88 5.10
N GLN A 134 -39.12 40.14 5.41
CA GLN A 134 -37.75 40.57 5.65
C GLN A 134 -37.38 40.18 7.07
N VAL A 135 -36.37 39.34 7.21
CA VAL A 135 -35.85 38.88 8.50
C VAL A 135 -34.48 39.53 8.71
N THR A 136 -34.32 40.20 9.85
CA THR A 136 -33.02 40.72 10.29
C THR A 136 -32.59 39.97 11.53
N VAL A 137 -31.60 39.10 11.39
CA VAL A 137 -30.98 38.36 12.48
C VAL A 137 -29.87 39.19 13.10
N THR A 138 -29.91 39.36 14.41
CA THR A 138 -28.91 40.07 15.21
C THR A 138 -28.24 39.08 16.15
N VAL A 139 -26.91 39.00 16.06
CA VAL A 139 -26.09 38.24 17.02
C VAL A 139 -25.20 39.23 17.77
N SER A 140 -25.27 39.22 19.09
CA SER A 140 -24.46 40.08 19.96
C SER A 140 -23.63 39.28 20.95
N TRP A 141 -22.43 39.74 21.28
CA TRP A 141 -21.53 39.11 22.25
C TRP A 141 -20.77 40.18 23.03
N VAL A 142 -20.18 39.80 24.17
CA VAL A 142 -19.30 40.68 24.93
C VAL A 142 -17.85 40.38 24.54
N ASP A 143 -17.11 41.41 24.10
CA ASP A 143 -15.70 41.27 23.75
C ASP A 143 -14.80 41.20 25.00
N GLN A 144 -13.50 41.02 24.79
CA GLN A 144 -12.50 40.91 25.86
C GLN A 144 -12.29 42.21 26.66
N THR A 145 -12.94 43.32 26.26
CA THR A 145 -12.94 44.60 26.99
C THR A 145 -14.20 44.78 27.84
N GLY A 146 -15.15 43.85 27.78
CA GLY A 146 -16.44 43.98 28.43
C GLY A 146 -17.45 44.80 27.61
N THR A 147 -17.15 45.12 26.34
CA THR A 147 -18.04 45.89 25.48
C THR A 147 -18.92 44.94 24.66
N THR A 148 -20.21 45.23 24.56
CA THR A 148 -21.13 44.47 23.70
C THR A 148 -20.91 44.82 22.23
N GLN A 149 -20.53 43.82 21.43
CA GLN A 149 -20.46 43.87 19.98
C GLN A 149 -21.68 43.20 19.36
N SER A 150 -22.01 43.54 18.12
CA SER A 150 -23.09 42.85 17.38
C SER A 150 -22.86 42.83 15.87
N VAL A 151 -23.45 41.83 15.22
CA VAL A 151 -23.58 41.74 13.76
C VAL A 151 -25.04 41.53 13.39
N GLN A 152 -25.44 42.14 12.28
CA GLN A 152 -26.77 41.97 11.72
C GLN A 152 -26.67 41.41 10.30
N LEU A 153 -27.46 40.38 10.02
CA LEU A 153 -27.65 39.84 8.69
C LEU A 153 -29.13 39.91 8.35
N ALA A 154 -29.45 40.60 7.26
CA ALA A 154 -30.81 40.77 6.79
C ALA A 154 -31.01 40.01 5.49
N ASP A 155 -32.16 39.33 5.38
CA ASP A 155 -32.53 38.56 4.20
C ASP A 155 -34.05 38.58 4.00
N ILE A 156 -34.51 38.14 2.84
CA ILE A 156 -35.92 38.06 2.47
C ILE A 156 -36.30 36.59 2.32
N ILE A 157 -37.34 36.18 3.05
CA ILE A 157 -37.95 34.85 2.97
C ILE A 157 -39.29 34.98 2.25
N ASN A 158 -39.42 34.38 1.07
CA ASN A 158 -40.67 34.40 0.31
C ASN A 158 -41.71 33.47 0.95
N SER A 159 -43.00 33.75 0.76
CA SER A 159 -44.11 32.89 1.23
C SER A 159 -44.19 31.53 0.54
N MET A 160 -43.55 31.38 -0.63
CA MET A 160 -43.40 30.09 -1.30
C MET A 160 -42.41 29.21 -0.53
N SER A 161 -42.88 28.09 0.03
CA SER A 161 -41.97 27.11 0.67
C SER A 161 -41.03 26.48 -0.37
N PRO A 162 -39.83 26.02 0.02
CA PRO A 162 -38.97 25.20 -0.85
C PRO A 162 -39.72 24.01 -1.46
N ASP A 163 -40.60 23.36 -0.69
CA ASP A 163 -41.47 22.27 -1.16
C ASP A 163 -42.45 22.74 -2.24
N SER A 164 -42.98 23.96 -2.12
CA SER A 164 -43.91 24.56 -3.08
C SER A 164 -43.20 25.13 -4.30
N ALA A 165 -41.93 25.54 -4.17
CA ALA A 165 -41.07 25.94 -5.28
C ALA A 165 -40.68 24.72 -6.14
N ALA A 166 -40.48 23.55 -5.52
CA ALA A 166 -40.43 22.27 -6.24
C ALA A 166 -41.77 21.96 -6.94
N GLY A 167 -42.89 22.32 -6.30
CA GLY A 167 -44.25 22.27 -6.87
C GLY A 167 -44.60 23.36 -7.88
N LEU A 168 -43.76 24.37 -8.13
CA LEU A 168 -43.97 25.34 -9.22
C LEU A 168 -43.67 24.74 -10.61
N SER A 169 -43.18 23.50 -10.64
CA SER A 169 -43.25 22.59 -11.80
C SER A 169 -44.64 21.95 -11.99
N GLY A 170 -45.61 22.24 -11.11
CA GLY A 170 -46.92 21.61 -11.08
C GLY A 170 -48.06 22.51 -10.60
N GLY A 171 -48.62 23.28 -11.53
CA GLY A 171 -50.06 23.60 -11.57
C GLY A 171 -50.42 25.09 -11.72
N PRO A 172 -51.58 25.45 -12.31
CA PRO A 172 -52.70 24.60 -12.72
C PRO A 172 -52.93 24.60 -14.25
N SER A 173 -53.74 23.65 -14.71
CA SER A 173 -54.27 23.52 -16.10
C SER A 173 -53.35 22.86 -17.11
N ALA A 174 -53.91 21.85 -17.76
CA ALA A 174 -53.36 21.09 -18.86
C ALA A 174 -52.71 21.96 -19.95
N GLY A 175 -51.55 21.52 -20.47
CA GLY A 175 -51.19 21.80 -21.86
C GLY A 175 -49.90 22.55 -22.17
N ALA A 176 -48.90 22.66 -21.28
CA ALA A 176 -47.57 23.15 -21.66
C ALA A 176 -46.47 22.28 -21.02
N GLY A 177 -45.56 21.76 -21.84
CA GLY A 177 -44.51 20.81 -21.45
C GLY A 177 -43.49 21.37 -20.46
N ALA A 178 -43.81 21.30 -19.16
CA ALA A 178 -42.87 21.49 -18.07
C ALA A 178 -42.14 20.15 -17.81
N SER A 179 -40.82 20.16 -17.86
CA SER A 179 -39.99 19.04 -17.43
C SER A 179 -40.13 18.87 -15.91
N ASN A 180 -40.59 17.69 -15.48
CA ASN A 180 -40.73 17.27 -14.07
C ASN A 180 -39.38 17.07 -13.34
N THR A 181 -38.31 17.74 -13.76
CA THR A 181 -36.96 17.53 -13.23
C THR A 181 -36.60 18.65 -12.28
N GLY A 182 -36.43 18.34 -10.99
CA GLY A 182 -35.76 19.23 -10.05
C GLY A 182 -34.33 19.57 -10.52
N PRO A 183 -33.63 20.52 -9.88
CA PRO A 183 -32.25 20.82 -10.25
C PRO A 183 -31.37 19.59 -10.03
N GLU A 184 -30.83 19.06 -11.13
CA GLU A 184 -29.86 17.97 -11.11
C GLU A 184 -28.44 18.53 -11.09
N VAL A 185 -27.60 18.00 -10.21
CA VAL A 185 -26.17 18.27 -10.22
C VAL A 185 -25.50 17.19 -11.06
N ILE A 186 -24.82 17.58 -12.13
CA ILE A 186 -24.09 16.63 -12.97
C ILE A 186 -22.69 16.43 -12.40
N TYR A 187 -22.35 15.18 -12.15
CA TYR A 187 -21.02 14.70 -11.83
C TYR A 187 -20.37 14.11 -13.08
N THR A 188 -19.10 14.43 -13.31
CA THR A 188 -18.29 13.80 -14.35
C THR A 188 -17.40 12.75 -13.69
N PRO A 189 -17.58 11.46 -14.01
CA PRO A 189 -16.74 10.38 -13.48
C PRO A 189 -15.25 10.61 -13.70
N SER A 190 -14.44 10.17 -12.74
CA SER A 190 -12.99 10.32 -12.81
C SER A 190 -12.39 9.44 -13.91
N THR A 191 -11.50 10.03 -14.71
CA THR A 191 -10.68 9.30 -15.69
C THR A 191 -9.40 8.73 -15.08
N SER A 192 -9.17 8.90 -13.77
CA SER A 192 -7.98 8.41 -13.11
C SER A 192 -7.97 6.88 -13.03
N ALA A 193 -6.83 6.26 -13.38
CA ALA A 193 -6.62 4.83 -13.14
C ALA A 193 -6.61 4.47 -11.64
N GLY A 194 -6.34 5.46 -10.78
CA GLY A 194 -6.42 5.32 -9.32
C GLY A 194 -7.85 5.23 -8.78
N VAL A 195 -8.87 5.55 -9.58
CA VAL A 195 -10.27 5.54 -9.16
C VAL A 195 -10.99 4.36 -9.80
N VAL A 196 -11.69 3.55 -9.00
CA VAL A 196 -12.51 2.43 -9.46
C VAL A 196 -13.99 2.76 -9.26
N PRO A 197 -14.78 2.92 -10.34
CA PRO A 197 -16.23 2.99 -10.22
C PRO A 197 -16.76 1.58 -9.94
N VAL A 198 -17.49 1.44 -8.85
CA VAL A 198 -18.14 0.20 -8.43
C VAL A 198 -19.63 0.34 -8.69
N ASP A 199 -20.23 -0.60 -9.40
CA ASP A 199 -21.69 -0.57 -9.58
C ASP A 199 -22.36 -0.85 -8.24
N VAL A 200 -23.31 0.00 -7.87
CA VAL A 200 -24.08 -0.08 -6.62
C VAL A 200 -25.59 -0.21 -6.88
N GLY A 201 -25.97 -0.30 -8.15
CA GLY A 201 -27.31 -0.50 -8.66
C GLY A 201 -27.28 -0.75 -10.17
N VAL A 202 -28.43 -0.93 -10.81
CA VAL A 202 -28.53 -1.25 -12.25
C VAL A 202 -27.87 -0.19 -13.13
N ASP A 203 -28.08 1.09 -12.82
CA ASP A 203 -27.50 2.25 -13.54
C ASP A 203 -26.87 3.23 -12.55
N THR A 204 -26.27 2.72 -11.47
CA THR A 204 -25.72 3.56 -10.40
C THR A 204 -24.32 3.11 -10.05
N HIS A 205 -23.38 4.06 -9.99
CA HIS A 205 -21.99 3.80 -9.66
C HIS A 205 -21.57 4.58 -8.42
N ARG A 206 -20.64 4.01 -7.65
CA ARG A 206 -19.92 4.70 -6.59
C ARG A 206 -18.43 4.66 -6.87
N GLU A 207 -17.77 5.79 -6.77
CA GLU A 207 -16.31 5.87 -6.86
C GLU A 207 -15.74 6.74 -5.75
N THR A 208 -14.58 6.34 -5.24
CA THR A 208 -13.82 7.14 -4.27
C THR A 208 -12.64 7.78 -4.96
N LEU A 209 -12.49 9.09 -4.80
CA LEU A 209 -11.33 9.79 -5.33
C LEU A 209 -10.06 9.40 -4.58
N VAL A 210 -8.93 9.42 -5.31
CA VAL A 210 -7.61 9.14 -4.73
C VAL A 210 -7.35 10.09 -3.56
N PRO A 211 -7.01 9.59 -2.36
CA PRO A 211 -6.79 10.44 -1.21
C PRO A 211 -5.67 11.44 -1.42
N THR A 212 -5.77 12.57 -0.73
CA THR A 212 -4.74 13.61 -0.66
C THR A 212 -4.26 13.78 0.78
N VAL A 213 -3.02 14.21 0.96
CA VAL A 213 -2.44 14.49 2.28
C VAL A 213 -2.15 15.98 2.39
N SER A 214 -2.65 16.62 3.45
CA SER A 214 -2.43 18.04 3.72
C SER A 214 -2.34 18.26 5.23
N GLY A 215 -1.21 18.76 5.72
CA GLY A 215 -1.03 19.09 7.14
C GLY A 215 -1.21 17.90 8.10
N GLY A 216 -0.90 16.66 7.67
CA GLY A 216 -1.14 15.45 8.48
C GLY A 216 -2.58 14.91 8.42
N GLN A 217 -3.46 15.55 7.65
CA GLN A 217 -4.80 15.05 7.35
C GLN A 217 -4.82 14.25 6.06
N VAL A 218 -5.63 13.20 6.00
CA VAL A 218 -5.91 12.43 4.78
C VAL A 218 -7.34 12.69 4.33
N LYS A 219 -7.51 13.26 3.14
CA LYS A 219 -8.81 13.70 2.61
C LYS A 219 -9.17 12.96 1.33
N PHE A 220 -10.41 12.53 1.23
CA PHE A 220 -10.98 12.02 -0.01
C PHE A 220 -12.50 12.22 -0.02
N THR A 221 -13.07 12.18 -1.21
CA THR A 221 -14.52 12.28 -1.42
C THR A 221 -14.98 11.04 -2.19
N ALA A 222 -16.12 10.49 -1.79
CA ALA A 222 -16.83 9.48 -2.55
C ALA A 222 -18.04 10.10 -3.24
N TYR A 223 -18.25 9.73 -4.50
CA TYR A 223 -19.39 10.16 -5.30
C TYR A 223 -20.21 8.93 -5.68
N THR A 224 -21.51 8.99 -5.44
CA THR A 224 -22.49 8.05 -5.98
C THR A 224 -23.32 8.77 -7.02
N TYR A 225 -23.39 8.24 -8.23
CA TYR A 225 -24.01 8.89 -9.38
C TYR A 225 -24.73 7.89 -10.27
N ALA A 226 -25.77 8.35 -10.96
CA ALA A 226 -26.45 7.56 -11.99
C ALA A 226 -25.64 7.52 -13.29
N ALA A 227 -25.90 6.55 -14.16
CA ALA A 227 -25.25 6.41 -15.47
C ALA A 227 -25.40 7.66 -16.37
N THR A 228 -26.43 8.47 -16.13
CA THR A 228 -26.64 9.78 -16.78
C THR A 228 -25.67 10.86 -16.30
N GLY A 229 -24.85 10.59 -15.28
CA GLY A 229 -23.98 11.55 -14.60
C GLY A 229 -24.68 12.32 -13.49
N VAL A 230 -25.96 12.10 -13.22
CA VAL A 230 -26.65 12.78 -12.11
C VAL A 230 -26.08 12.34 -10.77
N LEU A 231 -25.61 13.31 -9.99
CA LEU A 231 -25.07 13.09 -8.65
C LEU A 231 -26.20 12.72 -7.69
N LEU A 232 -26.07 11.56 -7.04
CA LEU A 232 -27.04 11.07 -6.05
C LEU A 232 -26.56 11.28 -4.62
N ARG A 233 -25.25 11.13 -4.36
CA ARG A 233 -24.65 11.34 -3.04
C ARG A 233 -23.20 11.79 -3.17
N GLN A 234 -22.81 12.79 -2.40
CA GLN A 234 -21.42 13.18 -2.18
C GLN A 234 -21.08 13.00 -0.71
N GLU A 235 -19.95 12.36 -0.43
CA GLU A 235 -19.50 12.05 0.93
C GLU A 235 -18.05 12.49 1.10
N ASP A 236 -17.84 13.54 1.90
CA ASP A 236 -16.52 14.08 2.17
C ASP A 236 -15.95 13.48 3.47
N PHE A 237 -14.73 12.97 3.37
CA PHE A 237 -13.99 12.39 4.49
C PHE A 237 -12.69 13.12 4.76
N THR A 238 -12.36 13.29 6.03
CA THR A 238 -10.99 13.61 6.47
C THR A 238 -10.62 12.72 7.64
N THR A 239 -9.44 12.11 7.61
CA THR A 239 -8.89 11.33 8.73
C THR A 239 -7.69 12.07 9.30
N VAL A 240 -7.69 12.24 10.62
CA VAL A 240 -6.66 13.01 11.33
C VAL A 240 -5.99 12.15 12.39
N GLY A 241 -4.68 12.34 12.58
CA GLY A 241 -3.93 11.78 13.71
C GLY A 241 -3.73 12.85 14.78
N CYS A 242 -4.07 12.54 16.02
CA CYS A 242 -4.10 13.47 17.14
C CYS A 242 -3.37 12.91 18.35
N THR A 243 -2.77 13.79 19.12
CA THR A 243 -2.30 13.58 20.49
C THR A 243 -3.25 14.35 21.41
N CYS A 244 -3.97 13.61 22.22
CA CYS A 244 -5.00 14.12 23.11
C CYS A 244 -4.55 13.96 24.56
N THR A 245 -4.97 14.86 25.43
CA THR A 245 -4.80 14.74 26.88
C THR A 245 -6.13 14.31 27.49
N LEU A 246 -6.15 13.22 28.24
CA LEU A 246 -7.38 12.69 28.85
C LEU A 246 -7.85 13.60 29.99
N GLY A 247 -9.14 13.93 30.00
CA GLY A 247 -9.76 14.72 31.06
C GLY A 247 -9.77 14.00 32.40
N ALA A 248 -9.74 14.76 33.51
CA ALA A 248 -9.84 14.20 34.86
C ALA A 248 -11.28 13.86 35.28
N THR A 249 -12.27 14.43 34.59
CA THR A 249 -13.69 14.22 34.82
C THR A 249 -14.41 14.04 33.49
N GLN A 250 -15.52 13.33 33.51
CA GLN A 250 -16.42 13.26 32.36
C GLN A 250 -16.91 14.67 31.98
N GLY A 251 -17.12 14.88 30.68
CA GLY A 251 -17.59 16.13 30.10
C GLY A 251 -18.67 15.88 29.04
N SER A 252 -19.15 16.96 28.44
CA SER A 252 -20.11 16.90 27.33
C SER A 252 -19.38 16.65 26.01
N GLY A 253 -19.71 15.56 25.34
CA GLY A 253 -19.17 15.20 24.02
C GLY A 253 -20.24 14.50 23.19
N ARG A 254 -20.08 14.55 21.87
CA ARG A 254 -20.98 13.81 20.95
C ARG A 254 -20.52 12.38 20.80
N THR A 255 -21.44 11.41 20.74
CA THR A 255 -21.10 10.09 20.19
C THR A 255 -20.69 10.22 18.72
N PRO A 256 -19.94 9.25 18.18
CA PRO A 256 -19.65 9.23 16.76
C PRO A 256 -20.92 9.25 15.90
N ALA A 257 -20.88 10.06 14.85
CA ALA A 257 -21.90 10.08 13.81
C ALA A 257 -21.88 8.75 13.03
N HIS A 258 -23.05 8.39 12.48
CA HIS A 258 -23.25 7.09 11.87
C HIS A 258 -24.41 7.09 10.86
N ALA A 259 -24.53 6.00 10.09
CA ALA A 259 -25.56 5.84 9.08
C ALA A 259 -26.79 5.14 9.69
N VAL A 260 -27.98 5.68 9.40
CA VAL A 260 -29.27 5.06 9.76
C VAL A 260 -30.14 4.90 8.54
N TRP A 261 -31.06 3.93 8.58
CA TRP A 261 -32.07 3.77 7.55
C TRP A 261 -33.18 4.81 7.69
N VAL A 262 -33.51 5.51 6.60
CA VAL A 262 -34.67 6.44 6.56
C VAL A 262 -35.72 5.90 5.59
N ALA A 263 -36.88 5.52 6.13
CA ALA A 263 -38.03 5.10 5.34
C ALA A 263 -38.78 6.32 4.77
N GLY A 264 -39.26 6.24 3.53
CA GLY A 264 -40.00 7.32 2.90
C GLY A 264 -39.82 7.37 1.38
N THR A 265 -39.77 8.57 0.81
CA THR A 265 -39.67 8.78 -0.65
C THR A 265 -38.35 8.31 -1.26
N THR A 266 -37.25 8.27 -0.51
CA THR A 266 -35.93 7.87 -1.01
C THR A 266 -35.48 6.46 -0.60
N ASN A 267 -36.10 5.86 0.43
CA ASN A 267 -35.77 4.52 0.97
C ASN A 267 -34.27 4.19 0.91
N SER A 268 -33.49 4.94 1.68
CA SER A 268 -32.03 4.94 1.64
C SER A 268 -31.45 5.25 3.01
N PHE A 269 -30.16 4.95 3.23
CA PHE A 269 -29.48 5.43 4.43
C PHE A 269 -29.23 6.94 4.39
N ARG A 270 -29.15 7.53 5.58
CA ARG A 270 -28.75 8.92 5.86
C ARG A 270 -27.75 8.93 7.01
N ASP A 271 -26.72 9.76 6.89
CA ASP A 271 -25.82 10.03 8.00
C ASP A 271 -26.49 10.97 9.02
N VAL A 272 -26.46 10.59 10.29
CA VAL A 272 -26.98 11.38 11.42
C VAL A 272 -25.84 11.80 12.34
N ASP A 273 -26.00 12.97 12.96
CA ASP A 273 -25.13 13.42 14.03
C ASP A 273 -25.25 12.45 15.21
N GLY A 274 -24.16 12.24 15.94
CA GLY A 274 -24.24 11.54 17.22
C GLY A 274 -24.81 12.41 18.35
N ASP A 275 -25.28 11.72 19.37
CA ASP A 275 -25.97 12.26 20.53
C ASP A 275 -24.98 12.96 21.49
N VAL A 276 -25.40 14.09 22.06
CA VAL A 276 -24.61 14.78 23.09
C VAL A 276 -24.84 14.08 24.42
N VAL A 277 -23.78 13.52 24.99
CA VAL A 277 -23.83 12.74 26.22
C VAL A 277 -22.70 13.15 27.17
N THR A 278 -22.89 12.88 28.46
CA THR A 278 -21.82 12.98 29.45
C THR A 278 -20.95 11.73 29.38
N LYS A 279 -19.69 11.88 28.97
CA LYS A 279 -18.74 10.78 28.78
C LYS A 279 -17.30 11.21 29.06
N ASP A 280 -16.35 10.28 28.98
CA ASP A 280 -14.94 10.67 29.01
C ASP A 280 -14.65 11.56 27.80
N VAL A 281 -13.79 12.55 27.98
CA VAL A 281 -13.41 13.49 26.93
C VAL A 281 -11.92 13.81 27.08
N GLY A 282 -11.28 14.17 25.98
CA GLY A 282 -9.94 14.73 25.96
C GLY A 282 -9.89 16.11 25.31
N THR A 283 -8.73 16.75 25.44
CA THR A 283 -8.40 18.02 24.79
C THR A 283 -7.14 17.87 23.94
N LYS A 284 -6.94 18.71 22.93
CA LYS A 284 -5.68 18.74 22.17
C LYS A 284 -4.50 18.94 23.14
N ALA A 285 -3.50 18.07 23.09
CA ALA A 285 -2.34 18.16 23.98
C ALA A 285 -1.47 19.41 23.73
N ASN A 286 -1.54 19.98 22.53
CA ASN A 286 -0.88 21.25 22.17
C ASN A 286 -1.60 21.92 20.98
N ASN A 287 -1.23 23.17 20.71
CA ASN A 287 -1.81 24.02 19.66
C ASN A 287 -1.18 23.87 18.26
N GLN A 288 -0.19 22.98 18.09
CA GLN A 288 0.45 22.71 16.80
C GLN A 288 -0.29 21.64 15.99
N GLN A 289 -1.34 21.06 16.57
CA GLN A 289 -2.15 20.01 15.96
C GLN A 289 -3.34 20.61 15.22
N ASP A 290 -3.85 19.81 14.30
CA ASP A 290 -5.01 20.15 13.48
C ASP A 290 -6.22 20.63 14.30
N ASP A 291 -7.02 21.53 13.73
CA ASP A 291 -8.24 22.02 14.39
C ASP A 291 -9.29 20.92 14.57
N MET A 292 -9.31 19.92 13.68
CA MET A 292 -10.15 18.74 13.83
C MET A 292 -9.79 17.91 15.07
N CYS A 293 -8.56 18.04 15.60
CA CYS A 293 -8.20 17.35 16.84
C CYS A 293 -9.01 17.83 18.05
N THR A 294 -9.60 19.03 18.01
CA THR A 294 -10.50 19.49 19.08
C THR A 294 -11.76 18.64 19.13
N ALA A 295 -12.37 18.38 17.97
CA ALA A 295 -13.54 17.51 17.89
C ALA A 295 -13.17 16.04 18.13
N CYS A 296 -12.06 15.58 17.54
CA CYS A 296 -11.54 14.22 17.74
C CYS A 296 -11.36 13.88 19.22
N CYS A 297 -10.55 14.66 19.96
CA CYS A 297 -10.28 14.37 21.37
C CYS A 297 -11.55 14.46 22.25
N ARG A 298 -12.52 15.32 21.91
CA ARG A 298 -13.76 15.48 22.67
C ARG A 298 -14.79 14.38 22.36
N ASP A 299 -14.96 14.04 21.09
CA ASP A 299 -16.13 13.29 20.61
C ASP A 299 -15.80 11.81 20.30
N HIS A 300 -14.54 11.39 20.22
CA HIS A 300 -14.19 10.01 19.85
C HIS A 300 -14.43 8.97 20.97
N HIS A 301 -14.36 9.38 22.25
CA HIS A 301 -14.60 8.50 23.41
C HIS A 301 -15.94 7.78 23.38
N ASP A 302 -15.99 6.56 23.92
CA ASP A 302 -17.27 5.88 24.13
C ASP A 302 -17.93 6.30 25.45
N PRO A 303 -19.27 6.41 25.49
CA PRO A 303 -20.00 6.71 26.72
C PRO A 303 -20.03 5.54 27.72
N GLY A 304 -19.80 4.31 27.26
CA GLY A 304 -19.72 3.09 28.07
C GLY A 304 -21.04 2.39 28.31
N SER A 305 -20.98 1.18 28.89
CA SER A 305 -22.12 0.25 29.05
C SER A 305 -23.20 0.72 30.03
N ASN A 306 -22.88 1.68 30.89
CA ASN A 306 -23.83 2.28 31.83
C ASN A 306 -24.57 3.49 31.24
N ALA A 307 -24.16 3.98 30.07
CA ALA A 307 -24.82 5.10 29.42
C ALA A 307 -26.07 4.61 28.70
N THR A 308 -27.20 5.27 28.99
CA THR A 308 -28.47 4.97 28.35
C THR A 308 -28.76 5.95 27.22
N ASP A 309 -29.10 5.40 26.07
CA ASP A 309 -29.68 6.07 24.93
C ASP A 309 -31.12 6.47 25.27
N THR A 310 -31.27 7.69 25.78
CA THR A 310 -32.59 8.29 26.04
C THR A 310 -33.32 8.71 24.77
N VAL A 311 -32.68 8.67 23.59
CA VAL A 311 -33.26 9.00 22.28
C VAL A 311 -34.00 7.78 21.70
N ALA A 312 -33.51 6.56 21.96
CA ALA A 312 -34.20 5.31 21.62
C ALA A 312 -35.52 5.08 22.41
N ALA A 313 -35.80 5.90 23.43
CA ALA A 313 -37.09 5.91 24.14
C ALA A 313 -38.18 6.78 23.46
N ASN A 314 -37.85 7.49 22.37
CA ASN A 314 -38.81 8.31 21.62
C ASN A 314 -39.15 7.64 20.27
N PRO A 315 -40.36 7.08 20.08
CA PRO A 315 -40.76 6.30 18.89
C PRO A 315 -40.92 7.12 17.60
N THR A 316 -40.45 8.38 17.57
CA THR A 316 -40.61 9.32 16.45
C THR A 316 -39.29 9.79 15.85
N THR A 317 -38.14 9.38 16.39
CA THR A 317 -36.85 9.61 15.75
C THR A 317 -36.69 8.63 14.59
N SER A 318 -36.12 9.10 13.48
CA SER A 318 -35.74 8.24 12.34
C SER A 318 -34.58 7.28 12.67
N ASP A 319 -34.33 7.04 13.96
CA ASP A 319 -33.42 6.02 14.44
C ASP A 319 -34.22 4.74 14.69
N PRO A 320 -34.03 3.69 13.87
CA PRO A 320 -34.84 2.50 13.95
C PRO A 320 -34.52 1.60 15.16
N LEU A 321 -33.57 1.96 16.03
CA LEU A 321 -33.25 1.18 17.24
C LEU A 321 -34.36 1.24 18.32
N THR A 322 -35.38 2.08 18.13
CA THR A 322 -36.53 2.29 19.03
C THR A 322 -37.52 1.12 19.10
N THR A 323 -37.44 0.14 18.18
CA THR A 323 -38.30 -1.06 18.22
C THR A 323 -37.49 -2.34 18.10
N GLY A 324 -36.89 -2.73 19.22
CA GLY A 324 -36.45 -4.11 19.45
C GLY A 324 -35.20 -4.51 18.67
N GLY A 325 -34.04 -4.35 19.31
CA GLY A 325 -33.07 -5.45 19.25
C GLY A 325 -33.83 -6.73 19.63
N GLY A 326 -33.80 -7.74 18.77
CA GLY A 326 -34.59 -8.96 18.92
C GLY A 326 -34.27 -9.85 20.14
N ASP A 327 -33.71 -9.31 21.22
CA ASP A 327 -33.47 -10.05 22.47
C ASP A 327 -34.60 -9.93 23.50
N GLY A 328 -35.56 -8.99 23.32
CA GLY A 328 -36.72 -8.86 24.20
C GLY A 328 -36.41 -8.49 25.66
N THR A 329 -35.23 -7.95 25.95
CA THR A 329 -34.83 -7.50 27.29
C THR A 329 -34.91 -5.97 27.41
N ALA A 330 -35.09 -5.48 28.65
CA ALA A 330 -35.14 -4.05 28.97
C ALA A 330 -33.80 -3.31 28.76
N ASP A 331 -32.78 -3.97 28.20
CA ASP A 331 -31.45 -3.45 27.91
C ASP A 331 -31.34 -2.69 26.57
N GLY A 332 -32.41 -2.61 25.77
CA GLY A 332 -32.47 -1.99 24.43
C GLY A 332 -32.29 -0.47 24.32
N LEU A 333 -31.74 0.19 25.35
CA LEU A 333 -31.45 1.63 25.39
C LEU A 333 -29.98 1.88 25.78
N LYS A 334 -29.02 1.02 25.43
CA LYS A 334 -27.60 1.23 25.76
C LYS A 334 -26.80 1.63 24.52
N TYR A 335 -25.85 2.55 24.69
CA TYR A 335 -24.98 2.99 23.59
C TYR A 335 -23.94 1.94 23.17
N CYS A 336 -23.41 1.12 24.08
CA CYS A 336 -22.47 0.04 23.74
C CYS A 336 -22.28 -0.85 24.96
N ASP A 337 -22.73 -2.10 24.92
CA ASP A 337 -22.60 -3.05 26.03
C ASP A 337 -22.22 -4.46 25.53
N PRO A 338 -20.94 -4.65 25.14
CA PRO A 338 -20.44 -5.90 24.59
C PRO A 338 -20.62 -7.10 25.52
N ALA A 339 -20.55 -6.86 26.84
CA ALA A 339 -20.69 -7.90 27.85
C ALA A 339 -22.06 -8.57 27.82
N ASN A 340 -23.08 -7.87 27.31
CA ASN A 340 -24.45 -8.36 27.17
C ASN A 340 -24.87 -8.53 25.69
N GLY A 341 -23.91 -8.54 24.76
CA GLY A 341 -24.19 -8.75 23.33
C GLY A 341 -24.73 -7.53 22.58
N ILE A 342 -24.69 -6.34 23.19
CA ILE A 342 -25.15 -5.08 22.59
C ILE A 342 -23.97 -4.37 21.92
N PHE A 343 -23.91 -4.50 20.60
CA PHE A 343 -22.86 -3.90 19.76
C PHE A 343 -23.38 -2.81 18.82
N ASP A 344 -24.70 -2.64 18.74
CA ASP A 344 -25.27 -1.49 18.04
C ASP A 344 -24.78 -0.23 18.77
N ARG A 345 -24.14 0.69 18.03
CA ARG A 345 -23.48 1.90 18.54
C ARG A 345 -22.15 1.69 19.32
N CYS A 346 -21.51 0.52 19.22
CA CYS A 346 -20.08 0.41 19.50
C CYS A 346 -19.29 0.87 18.27
N TYR A 347 -18.59 1.99 18.33
CA TYR A 347 -18.01 2.64 17.13
C TYR A 347 -16.53 2.32 16.87
N ASP A 348 -15.97 1.36 17.61
CA ASP A 348 -14.57 0.96 17.57
C ASP A 348 -14.36 -0.45 16.93
N PRO A 349 -13.62 -0.55 15.80
CA PRO A 349 -13.26 -1.79 15.10
C PRO A 349 -12.62 -2.88 15.95
N PHE A 350 -11.84 -2.45 16.94
CA PHE A 350 -10.87 -3.31 17.59
C PHE A 350 -11.45 -4.05 18.78
N ARG A 351 -12.66 -3.66 19.16
CA ARG A 351 -13.51 -4.37 20.09
C ARG A 351 -13.85 -5.77 19.59
N ASP A 352 -13.24 -6.78 20.20
CA ASP A 352 -13.63 -8.17 19.99
C ASP A 352 -14.90 -8.51 20.79
N ALA A 353 -15.67 -9.47 20.31
CA ALA A 353 -16.92 -9.89 20.94
C ALA A 353 -16.72 -10.73 22.23
N GLY A 354 -15.50 -10.78 22.78
CA GLY A 354 -15.16 -11.67 23.89
C GLY A 354 -13.92 -11.32 24.72
N GLY A 355 -13.21 -10.22 24.43
CA GLY A 355 -12.00 -9.82 25.12
C GLY A 355 -12.23 -8.60 26.01
N ALA A 356 -12.11 -8.81 27.33
CA ALA A 356 -12.07 -7.72 28.30
C ALA A 356 -10.79 -6.85 28.20
N ASP A 357 -9.94 -7.11 27.21
CA ASP A 357 -8.60 -6.53 27.11
C ASP A 357 -8.60 -5.18 26.35
N ASP A 358 -9.56 -4.94 25.46
CA ASP A 358 -9.61 -3.73 24.62
C ASP A 358 -10.68 -2.72 25.03
N TYR A 359 -11.46 -3.06 26.06
CA TYR A 359 -12.45 -2.15 26.60
C TYR A 359 -12.63 -2.31 28.11
N THR A 360 -13.01 -1.21 28.75
CA THR A 360 -13.38 -1.18 30.16
C THR A 360 -14.80 -0.65 30.30
N ASN A 361 -15.73 -1.46 30.82
CA ASN A 361 -17.14 -1.07 31.03
C ASN A 361 -17.79 -0.48 29.75
N GLY A 362 -17.65 -1.19 28.63
CA GLY A 362 -18.14 -0.78 27.31
C GLY A 362 -17.35 0.37 26.65
N LYS A 363 -16.40 1.01 27.32
CA LYS A 363 -15.57 2.07 26.73
C LYS A 363 -14.30 1.50 26.12
N HIS A 364 -13.95 1.84 24.88
CA HIS A 364 -12.69 1.39 24.32
C HIS A 364 -11.51 2.03 25.06
N ASN A 365 -10.42 1.26 25.18
CA ASN A 365 -9.25 1.72 25.90
C ASN A 365 -8.44 2.70 25.03
N HIS A 366 -7.90 3.74 25.65
CA HIS A 366 -7.04 4.72 24.97
C HIS A 366 -5.61 4.54 25.46
N TYR A 367 -4.63 4.56 24.55
CA TYR A 367 -3.25 4.21 24.88
C TYR A 367 -2.29 5.39 24.72
N THR A 368 -1.38 5.51 25.68
CA THR A 368 -0.21 6.39 25.58
C THR A 368 0.73 5.90 24.47
N THR A 369 1.64 6.75 23.98
CA THR A 369 2.64 6.34 22.96
C THR A 369 3.58 5.21 23.45
N ALA A 370 3.68 5.01 24.77
CA ALA A 370 4.43 3.91 25.38
C ALA A 370 3.61 2.61 25.49
N GLY A 371 2.32 2.66 25.16
CA GLY A 371 1.38 1.54 25.17
C GLY A 371 0.79 1.14 26.51
N ALA A 372 0.90 2.01 27.51
CA ALA A 372 0.05 1.93 28.70
C ALA A 372 -1.32 2.55 28.44
N ILE A 373 -2.38 2.02 29.06
CA ILE A 373 -3.71 2.65 29.10
C ILE A 373 -3.57 4.04 29.73
N ALA A 374 -4.06 5.05 29.03
CA ALA A 374 -3.99 6.43 29.46
C ALA A 374 -4.91 6.68 30.65
N THR A 375 -4.40 7.43 31.62
CA THR A 375 -5.14 7.90 32.79
C THR A 375 -5.31 9.43 32.74
N ALA A 376 -6.16 9.97 33.60
CA ALA A 376 -6.43 11.40 33.68
C ALA A 376 -5.14 12.26 33.64
N GLY A 377 -5.12 13.25 32.76
CA GLY A 377 -3.99 14.16 32.56
C GLY A 377 -2.85 13.61 31.70
N GLN A 378 -2.92 12.34 31.27
CA GLN A 378 -1.92 11.76 30.38
C GLN A 378 -2.27 11.95 28.90
N ASN A 379 -1.22 11.95 28.07
CA ASN A 379 -1.36 12.03 26.62
C ASN A 379 -1.57 10.64 26.01
N TYR A 380 -2.57 10.51 25.16
CA TYR A 380 -2.85 9.34 24.32
C TYR A 380 -2.84 9.72 22.84
N VAL A 381 -2.60 8.72 22.00
CA VAL A 381 -2.65 8.88 20.54
C VAL A 381 -4.02 8.45 20.07
N GLU A 382 -4.63 9.28 19.23
CA GLU A 382 -5.93 9.02 18.63
C GLU A 382 -5.86 9.21 17.12
N SER A 383 -6.68 8.47 16.38
CA SER A 383 -6.87 8.76 14.96
C SER A 383 -8.34 8.72 14.61
N CYS A 384 -8.92 9.89 14.34
CA CYS A 384 -10.35 10.00 14.07
C CYS A 384 -10.64 10.09 12.58
N ARG A 385 -11.68 9.38 12.15
CA ARG A 385 -12.38 9.66 10.90
C ARG A 385 -13.39 10.77 11.12
N MET A 386 -13.39 11.75 10.23
CA MET A 386 -14.38 12.81 10.18
C MET A 386 -15.18 12.68 8.88
N LYS A 387 -16.50 12.89 8.97
CA LYS A 387 -17.41 12.98 7.82
C LYS A 387 -18.20 14.28 7.90
N ARG A 388 -18.55 14.87 6.76
CA ARG A 388 -19.51 15.98 6.74
C ARG A 388 -20.93 15.46 6.97
N VAL A 389 -21.54 15.89 8.07
CA VAL A 389 -22.95 15.61 8.41
C VAL A 389 -23.66 16.93 8.65
N GLY A 390 -24.74 17.18 7.91
CA GLY A 390 -25.47 18.46 7.97
C GLY A 390 -24.63 19.69 7.62
N GLY A 391 -23.54 19.52 6.86
CA GLY A 391 -22.58 20.59 6.50
C GLY A 391 -21.39 20.72 7.45
N TYR A 392 -21.42 20.08 8.62
CA TYR A 392 -20.38 20.17 9.64
C TYR A 392 -19.48 18.93 9.65
N TRP A 393 -18.20 19.12 9.95
CA TRP A 393 -17.32 18.00 10.24
C TRP A 393 -17.67 17.39 11.60
N ARG A 394 -18.05 16.11 11.58
CA ARG A 394 -18.32 15.31 12.78
C ARG A 394 -17.34 14.17 12.86
N VAL A 395 -16.92 13.81 14.08
CA VAL A 395 -16.30 12.52 14.33
C VAL A 395 -17.30 11.45 13.91
N TYR A 396 -16.84 10.52 13.08
CA TYR A 396 -17.62 9.45 12.51
C TYR A 396 -17.01 8.12 12.99
N GLN A 397 -17.79 7.05 12.98
CA GLN A 397 -17.27 5.70 13.29
C GLN A 397 -15.98 5.37 12.54
N ASP A 398 -15.08 4.64 13.19
CA ASP A 398 -13.76 4.36 12.64
C ASP A 398 -13.79 3.47 11.40
N TRP A 399 -12.77 3.61 10.56
CA TRP A 399 -12.65 2.84 9.34
C TRP A 399 -12.45 1.35 9.63
N GLN A 400 -13.27 0.51 8.99
CA GLN A 400 -13.22 -0.95 9.08
C GLN A 400 -12.60 -1.57 7.84
N LEU A 401 -11.30 -1.86 7.87
CA LEU A 401 -10.64 -2.49 6.73
C LEU A 401 -11.04 -3.97 6.63
N VAL A 402 -11.87 -4.30 5.63
CA VAL A 402 -12.32 -5.68 5.40
C VAL A 402 -11.41 -6.45 4.46
N ASN A 403 -10.70 -5.75 3.57
CA ASN A 403 -9.77 -6.38 2.64
C ASN A 403 -8.68 -5.41 2.13
N THR A 404 -7.54 -5.95 1.72
CA THR A 404 -6.46 -5.20 1.09
C THR A 404 -5.91 -5.96 -0.11
N GLN A 405 -5.83 -5.29 -1.25
CA GLN A 405 -5.29 -5.86 -2.49
C GLN A 405 -4.09 -5.05 -2.99
N ALA A 406 -3.19 -5.71 -3.72
CA ALA A 406 -2.08 -5.07 -4.40
C ALA A 406 -1.82 -5.74 -5.74
N PHE A 407 -1.64 -4.94 -6.79
CA PHE A 407 -1.41 -5.41 -8.17
C PHE A 407 -0.83 -4.27 -9.02
N SER A 408 -0.55 -4.52 -10.30
CA SER A 408 0.00 -3.49 -11.18
C SER A 408 -1.09 -2.52 -11.62
N LEU A 409 -0.84 -1.21 -11.54
CA LEU A 409 -1.79 -0.22 -12.06
C LEU A 409 -1.99 -0.35 -13.58
N ASN A 410 -1.01 -0.93 -14.29
CA ASN A 410 -1.11 -1.21 -15.73
C ASN A 410 -2.23 -2.22 -16.06
N ASP A 411 -2.62 -3.05 -15.09
CA ASP A 411 -3.70 -4.02 -15.27
C ASP A 411 -5.03 -3.30 -15.55
N PHE A 412 -5.20 -2.08 -15.01
CA PHE A 412 -6.37 -1.21 -15.23
C PHE A 412 -6.28 -0.30 -16.44
N THR A 413 -5.07 -0.03 -16.96
CA THR A 413 -4.88 0.94 -18.06
C THR A 413 -4.68 0.27 -19.42
N THR A 414 -4.55 -1.06 -19.45
CA THR A 414 -4.40 -1.82 -20.70
C THR A 414 -5.69 -1.74 -21.52
N THR A 415 -5.60 -1.22 -22.75
CA THR A 415 -6.75 -1.07 -23.66
C THR A 415 -7.44 -2.40 -23.91
N GLY A 416 -8.78 -2.45 -23.73
CA GLY A 416 -9.59 -3.65 -23.92
C GLY A 416 -9.55 -4.65 -22.75
N SER A 417 -8.89 -4.31 -21.63
CA SER A 417 -8.89 -5.11 -20.40
C SER A 417 -10.22 -4.98 -19.65
N THR A 418 -10.74 -6.09 -19.12
CA THR A 418 -11.88 -6.13 -18.17
C THR A 418 -11.43 -6.03 -16.71
N ALA A 419 -10.12 -5.94 -16.46
CA ALA A 419 -9.54 -6.04 -15.12
C ALA A 419 -10.12 -5.06 -14.09
N LYS A 420 -10.43 -3.84 -14.53
CA LYS A 420 -11.00 -2.79 -13.68
C LYS A 420 -12.43 -3.16 -13.26
N ASP A 421 -13.23 -3.64 -14.20
CA ASP A 421 -14.62 -4.07 -13.98
C ASP A 421 -14.67 -5.36 -13.15
N ASP A 422 -13.79 -6.33 -13.43
CA ASP A 422 -13.64 -7.56 -12.66
C ASP A 422 -13.28 -7.28 -11.19
N TYR A 423 -12.42 -6.29 -10.95
CA TYR A 423 -12.09 -5.83 -9.60
C TYR A 423 -13.26 -5.08 -8.95
N ALA A 424 -14.02 -4.27 -9.69
CA ALA A 424 -15.20 -3.61 -9.17
C ALA A 424 -16.27 -4.63 -8.72
N ALA A 425 -16.53 -5.65 -9.53
CA ALA A 425 -17.40 -6.77 -9.19
C ALA A 425 -16.89 -7.55 -7.96
N TYR A 426 -15.57 -7.72 -7.84
CA TYR A 426 -14.97 -8.31 -6.64
C TYR A 426 -15.27 -7.51 -5.36
N VAL A 427 -15.25 -6.16 -5.43
CA VAL A 427 -15.64 -5.31 -4.30
C VAL A 427 -17.12 -5.50 -3.93
N GLN A 428 -18.01 -5.61 -4.92
CA GLN A 428 -19.43 -5.91 -4.69
C GLN A 428 -19.60 -7.26 -3.98
N HIS A 429 -18.88 -8.29 -4.43
CA HIS A 429 -18.94 -9.63 -3.84
C HIS A 429 -18.43 -9.68 -2.39
N ILE A 430 -17.51 -8.79 -2.00
CA ILE A 430 -17.09 -8.65 -0.59
C ILE A 430 -18.28 -8.23 0.25
N VAL A 431 -19.00 -7.19 -0.18
CA VAL A 431 -20.20 -6.69 0.52
C VAL A 431 -21.30 -7.74 0.51
N ASP A 432 -21.49 -8.45 -0.60
CA ASP A 432 -22.47 -9.52 -0.70
C ASP A 432 -22.22 -10.67 0.25
N ASN A 433 -20.97 -11.07 0.46
CA ASN A 433 -20.64 -12.12 1.40
C ASN A 433 -20.98 -11.70 2.84
N ILE A 434 -20.81 -10.42 3.20
CA ILE A 434 -21.28 -9.90 4.48
C ILE A 434 -22.82 -9.98 4.57
N LEU A 435 -23.53 -9.54 3.53
CA LEU A 435 -24.99 -9.53 3.52
C LEU A 435 -25.59 -10.95 3.52
N ASN A 436 -24.94 -11.92 2.86
CA ASN A 436 -25.41 -13.30 2.73
C ASN A 436 -25.09 -14.18 3.94
N ASP A 437 -24.16 -13.77 4.80
CA ASP A 437 -23.81 -14.51 6.00
C ASP A 437 -24.87 -14.31 7.09
N ASN A 438 -25.75 -15.31 7.26
CA ASN A 438 -26.81 -15.27 8.26
C ASN A 438 -26.30 -15.28 9.71
N SER A 439 -25.02 -15.59 9.96
CA SER A 439 -24.43 -15.45 11.30
C SER A 439 -24.13 -14.00 11.66
N ILE A 440 -24.08 -13.11 10.65
CA ILE A 440 -23.92 -11.67 10.83
C ILE A 440 -25.30 -11.05 11.01
N THR A 441 -25.67 -10.75 12.26
CA THR A 441 -26.91 -10.01 12.60
C THR A 441 -26.69 -8.49 12.72
N LYS A 442 -25.42 -8.09 12.73
CA LYS A 442 -24.89 -6.73 12.67
C LYS A 442 -23.43 -6.83 12.24
N PHE A 443 -22.93 -5.86 11.49
CA PHE A 443 -21.55 -5.86 11.03
C PHE A 443 -20.74 -4.82 11.81
N TYR A 444 -19.72 -5.28 12.52
CA TYR A 444 -18.81 -4.44 13.33
C TYR A 444 -17.33 -4.77 13.08
N GLY A 445 -17.01 -5.37 11.92
CA GLY A 445 -15.66 -5.81 11.60
C GLY A 445 -15.34 -7.26 11.98
N GLN A 446 -16.34 -8.07 12.37
CA GLN A 446 -16.11 -9.50 12.58
C GLN A 446 -15.68 -10.22 11.29
N SER A 447 -14.95 -11.33 11.45
CA SER A 447 -14.50 -12.16 10.32
C SER A 447 -15.65 -12.71 9.49
N PHE A 448 -15.47 -12.73 8.18
CA PHE A 448 -16.37 -13.31 7.19
C PHE A 448 -15.58 -13.98 6.07
N THR A 449 -16.25 -14.73 5.21
CA THR A 449 -15.59 -15.38 4.07
C THR A 449 -15.38 -14.38 2.94
N LEU A 450 -14.12 -14.09 2.58
CA LEU A 450 -13.81 -13.28 1.40
C LEU A 450 -14.12 -14.04 0.10
N PRO A 451 -14.62 -13.35 -0.95
CA PRO A 451 -14.75 -13.94 -2.27
C PRO A 451 -13.37 -14.27 -2.87
N THR A 452 -13.35 -15.12 -3.89
CA THR A 452 -12.10 -15.42 -4.62
C THR A 452 -11.64 -14.17 -5.36
N THR A 453 -10.39 -13.77 -5.14
CA THR A 453 -9.80 -12.62 -5.83
C THR A 453 -9.69 -12.90 -7.34
N PRO A 454 -10.12 -11.97 -8.21
CA PRO A 454 -9.99 -12.14 -9.65
C PRO A 454 -8.50 -12.12 -10.06
N PRO A 455 -8.10 -12.87 -11.11
CA PRO A 455 -6.72 -12.87 -11.61
C PRO A 455 -6.19 -11.47 -11.98
N ALA A 456 -7.08 -10.57 -12.36
CA ALA A 456 -6.80 -9.17 -12.65
C ALA A 456 -6.32 -8.34 -11.44
N ALA A 457 -6.76 -8.70 -10.23
CA ALA A 457 -6.43 -8.01 -8.99
C ALA A 457 -5.47 -8.82 -8.10
N GLN A 458 -4.75 -9.78 -8.71
CA GLN A 458 -3.80 -10.65 -8.04
C GLN A 458 -2.62 -10.99 -8.94
N ARG A 459 -1.40 -10.84 -8.42
CA ARG A 459 -0.18 -11.37 -9.05
C ARG A 459 0.43 -12.43 -8.16
N ASN A 460 0.26 -13.69 -8.55
CA ASN A 460 0.72 -14.86 -7.79
C ASN A 460 1.75 -15.66 -8.59
N SER A 461 2.18 -16.83 -8.09
CA SER A 461 3.21 -17.62 -8.76
C SER A 461 2.81 -18.20 -10.12
N SER A 462 1.51 -18.34 -10.38
CA SER A 462 0.97 -18.79 -11.67
C SER A 462 0.74 -17.63 -12.66
N ASN A 463 0.64 -16.40 -12.16
CA ASN A 463 0.46 -15.17 -12.95
C ASN A 463 1.33 -14.03 -12.38
N PRO A 464 2.67 -14.11 -12.49
CA PRO A 464 3.56 -13.08 -11.96
C PRO A 464 3.49 -11.80 -12.81
N LEU A 465 3.82 -10.66 -12.20
CA LEU A 465 4.16 -9.44 -12.93
C LEU A 465 5.54 -9.63 -13.58
N VAL A 466 5.57 -9.78 -14.91
CA VAL A 466 6.80 -9.92 -15.67
C VAL A 466 7.35 -8.54 -16.04
N MET A 467 8.64 -8.30 -15.76
CA MET A 467 9.33 -7.04 -16.01
C MET A 467 10.70 -7.29 -16.65
N GLN A 468 11.21 -6.35 -17.43
CA GLN A 468 12.61 -6.35 -17.87
C GLN A 468 13.53 -5.67 -16.85
N VAL A 469 14.83 -5.98 -16.89
CA VAL A 469 15.85 -5.21 -16.17
C VAL A 469 15.79 -3.74 -16.61
N GLY A 470 15.70 -2.83 -15.65
CA GLY A 470 15.55 -1.39 -15.87
C GLY A 470 14.11 -0.90 -15.88
N ASP A 471 13.11 -1.78 -16.07
CA ASP A 471 11.71 -1.39 -16.08
C ASP A 471 11.27 -0.84 -14.71
N LYS A 472 10.43 0.18 -14.76
CA LYS A 472 9.71 0.72 -13.60
C LYS A 472 8.21 0.56 -13.83
N VAL A 473 7.54 -0.11 -12.91
CA VAL A 473 6.08 -0.33 -12.95
C VAL A 473 5.46 0.25 -11.69
N GLN A 474 4.33 0.94 -11.83
CA GLN A 474 3.58 1.43 -10.69
C GLN A 474 2.66 0.32 -10.17
N LEU A 475 2.84 -0.10 -8.93
CA LEU A 475 1.87 -0.93 -8.23
C LEU A 475 0.83 -0.04 -7.55
N THR A 476 -0.36 -0.59 -7.35
CA THR A 476 -1.43 0.04 -6.58
C THR A 476 -1.79 -0.82 -5.37
N GLY A 477 -1.94 -0.18 -4.20
CA GLY A 477 -2.47 -0.79 -2.98
C GLY A 477 -3.89 -0.30 -2.77
N ARG A 478 -4.83 -1.22 -2.57
CA ARG A 478 -6.27 -0.93 -2.45
C ARG A 478 -6.81 -1.41 -1.13
N ALA A 479 -7.58 -0.58 -0.46
CA ALA A 479 -8.26 -0.88 0.79
C ALA A 479 -9.77 -0.86 0.56
N VAL A 480 -10.47 -1.90 1.04
CA VAL A 480 -11.93 -1.93 1.03
C VAL A 480 -12.41 -1.73 2.46
N TYR A 481 -13.22 -0.70 2.66
CA TYR A 481 -13.83 -0.37 3.94
C TYR A 481 -15.34 -0.58 3.89
N VAL A 482 -15.91 -1.13 4.96
CA VAL A 482 -17.36 -1.28 5.12
C VAL A 482 -17.73 -0.73 6.49
N ASP A 483 -18.51 0.36 6.51
CA ASP A 483 -18.96 0.96 7.77
C ASP A 483 -19.85 -0.01 8.56
N TYR A 484 -20.11 0.28 9.84
CA TYR A 484 -20.97 -0.58 10.65
C TYR A 484 -22.35 -0.65 10.04
N LEU A 485 -22.85 -1.88 9.95
CA LEU A 485 -24.23 -2.14 9.58
C LEU A 485 -24.94 -2.53 10.86
N PHE A 486 -25.54 -1.54 11.51
CA PHE A 486 -26.44 -1.78 12.63
C PHE A 486 -27.56 -2.71 12.19
N SER A 487 -28.06 -3.49 13.14
CA SER A 487 -29.11 -4.51 12.92
C SER A 487 -30.24 -4.02 12.00
N THR A 488 -30.74 -2.81 12.27
CA THR A 488 -31.85 -2.20 11.52
C THR A 488 -31.50 -1.83 10.09
N LEU A 489 -30.32 -1.25 9.84
CA LEU A 489 -29.84 -0.93 8.49
C LEU A 489 -29.59 -2.22 7.70
N LEU A 490 -28.94 -3.21 8.34
CA LEU A 490 -28.63 -4.50 7.73
C LEU A 490 -29.91 -5.23 7.29
N ASP A 491 -30.93 -5.28 8.14
CA ASP A 491 -32.22 -5.90 7.82
C ASP A 491 -32.91 -5.22 6.64
N LYS A 492 -32.88 -3.88 6.57
CA LYS A 492 -33.49 -3.13 5.47
C LYS A 492 -32.76 -3.34 4.14
N VAL A 493 -31.43 -3.33 4.15
CA VAL A 493 -30.62 -3.63 2.96
C VAL A 493 -30.85 -5.07 2.50
N ARG A 494 -30.88 -6.05 3.42
CA ARG A 494 -31.19 -7.45 3.10
C ARG A 494 -32.59 -7.61 2.51
N ALA A 495 -33.58 -6.90 3.03
CA ALA A 495 -34.93 -6.89 2.47
C ALA A 495 -34.96 -6.34 1.03
N GLN A 496 -34.21 -5.26 0.75
CA GLN A 496 -34.07 -4.74 -0.62
C GLN A 496 -33.40 -5.75 -1.55
N LYS A 497 -32.32 -6.39 -1.09
CA LYS A 497 -31.63 -7.45 -1.84
C LYS A 497 -32.56 -8.61 -2.17
N ALA A 498 -33.32 -9.10 -1.18
CA ALA A 498 -34.29 -10.18 -1.38
C ALA A 498 -35.43 -9.80 -2.34
N ALA A 499 -35.78 -8.51 -2.40
CA ALA A 499 -36.77 -7.98 -3.35
C ALA A 499 -36.22 -7.76 -4.77
N GLY A 500 -34.91 -7.95 -4.99
CA GLY A 500 -34.27 -7.68 -6.28
C GLY A 500 -34.10 -6.18 -6.60
N SER A 501 -34.19 -5.31 -5.59
CA SER A 501 -33.97 -3.87 -5.73
C SER A 501 -32.48 -3.53 -5.60
N ASP A 502 -32.08 -2.35 -6.08
CA ASP A 502 -30.74 -1.79 -5.85
C ASP A 502 -30.48 -1.62 -4.34
N TYR A 503 -29.63 -2.49 -3.78
CA TYR A 503 -29.36 -2.55 -2.34
C TYR A 503 -27.94 -2.04 -1.97
N LEU A 504 -26.96 -2.21 -2.86
CA LEU A 504 -25.57 -1.80 -2.61
C LEU A 504 -25.43 -0.28 -2.46
N VAL A 505 -26.27 0.50 -3.15
CA VAL A 505 -26.33 1.97 -3.01
C VAL A 505 -26.66 2.39 -1.57
N ASN A 506 -27.30 1.50 -0.83
CA ASN A 506 -27.71 1.68 0.56
C ASN A 506 -26.76 1.04 1.58
N VAL A 507 -25.62 0.51 1.15
CA VAL A 507 -24.54 0.05 2.03
C VAL A 507 -23.43 1.10 2.02
N PRO A 508 -23.03 1.66 3.18
CA PRO A 508 -21.89 2.55 3.28
C PRO A 508 -20.56 1.78 3.23
N PHE A 509 -20.05 1.57 2.01
CA PHE A 509 -18.73 0.96 1.76
C PHE A 509 -17.93 1.79 0.75
N TYR A 510 -16.61 1.68 0.83
CA TYR A 510 -15.67 2.52 0.09
C TYR A 510 -14.42 1.72 -0.28
N GLU A 511 -14.13 1.65 -1.58
CA GLU A 511 -12.83 1.23 -2.10
C GLU A 511 -11.92 2.45 -2.14
N VAL A 512 -10.72 2.35 -1.57
CA VAL A 512 -9.79 3.47 -1.42
C VAL A 512 -8.41 3.08 -1.92
N GLU A 513 -7.86 3.92 -2.79
CA GLU A 513 -6.48 3.85 -3.26
C GLU A 513 -5.53 4.28 -2.13
N VAL A 514 -4.69 3.37 -1.65
CA VAL A 514 -3.82 3.56 -0.48
C VAL A 514 -2.33 3.34 -0.78
N THR A 515 -1.91 3.37 -2.04
CA THR A 515 -0.50 3.14 -2.45
C THR A 515 0.50 4.01 -1.71
N GLY A 516 0.17 5.28 -1.55
CA GLY A 516 1.02 6.26 -0.88
C GLY A 516 0.74 6.39 0.61
N ARG A 517 0.14 5.38 1.25
CA ARG A 517 -0.28 5.39 2.66
C ARG A 517 0.39 4.26 3.44
N ALA A 518 0.21 4.29 4.76
CA ALA A 518 0.95 3.52 5.77
C ALA A 518 2.41 3.99 5.99
N PRO A 519 2.96 3.82 7.21
CA PRO A 519 4.35 4.12 7.51
C PRO A 519 5.30 3.21 6.71
N THR A 520 6.58 3.57 6.65
CA THR A 520 7.62 2.82 5.94
C THR A 520 7.75 1.37 6.42
N CYS A 521 8.07 0.47 5.50
CA CYS A 521 8.30 -0.92 5.84
C CYS A 521 9.66 -1.09 6.51
N THR A 522 9.70 -1.83 7.62
CA THR A 522 10.92 -2.53 8.06
C THR A 522 10.73 -3.99 7.70
N ASP A 523 11.79 -4.69 7.27
CA ASP A 523 11.79 -6.05 6.68
C ASP A 523 11.21 -7.20 7.58
N SER A 524 10.10 -7.01 8.29
CA SER A 524 9.45 -8.04 9.11
C SER A 524 8.54 -8.91 8.24
N PRO A 525 8.85 -10.21 8.07
CA PRO A 525 8.17 -11.07 7.10
C PRO A 525 6.83 -11.61 7.59
N LEU A 526 6.27 -11.18 8.72
CA LEU A 526 5.01 -11.73 9.27
C LEU A 526 3.95 -10.64 9.53
N PRO A 527 2.69 -10.82 9.10
CA PRO A 527 1.61 -9.83 9.27
C PRO A 527 1.25 -9.54 10.75
N ASN A 528 1.75 -10.35 11.69
CA ASN A 528 1.38 -10.30 13.11
C ASN A 528 2.58 -10.30 14.10
N GLN A 529 3.83 -10.13 13.64
CA GLN A 529 4.98 -9.97 14.54
C GLN A 529 5.44 -8.52 14.63
N ASP A 530 5.45 -8.04 15.87
CA ASP A 530 5.59 -6.66 16.26
C ASP A 530 6.98 -6.40 16.87
N SER A 531 7.78 -5.61 16.18
CA SER A 531 8.97 -4.98 16.75
C SER A 531 9.24 -3.60 16.16
N ALA A 532 8.60 -3.25 15.04
CA ALA A 532 8.52 -1.89 14.55
C ALA A 532 7.14 -1.68 13.92
N TYR A 533 6.44 -0.64 14.36
CA TYR A 533 5.12 -0.18 13.92
C TYR A 533 5.11 0.25 12.43
N THR A 534 5.41 -0.68 11.54
CA THR A 534 5.79 -0.43 10.14
C THR A 534 4.74 -0.95 9.18
N GLY A 535 4.76 -0.53 7.92
CA GLY A 535 3.78 -0.94 6.91
C GLY A 535 4.20 -0.52 5.51
N GLY A 536 3.24 -0.36 4.61
CA GLY A 536 3.46 0.06 3.25
C GLY A 536 4.18 -0.99 2.41
N TRP A 537 4.89 -0.52 1.39
CA TRP A 537 5.57 -1.37 0.42
C TRP A 537 6.91 -1.88 0.95
N CYS A 538 7.06 -3.20 0.96
CA CYS A 538 8.26 -3.90 1.39
C CYS A 538 8.95 -4.55 0.21
N ARG A 539 10.28 -4.40 0.15
CA ARG A 539 11.11 -5.14 -0.80
C ARG A 539 11.14 -6.63 -0.45
N PRO A 540 11.36 -7.50 -1.44
CA PRO A 540 11.64 -8.91 -1.16
C PRO A 540 12.88 -9.05 -0.26
N THR A 541 12.80 -9.91 0.76
CA THR A 541 13.90 -10.11 1.71
C THR A 541 15.09 -10.82 1.06
N GLY A 542 16.32 -10.40 1.38
CA GLY A 542 17.54 -11.12 0.99
C GLY A 542 17.94 -11.02 -0.49
N THR A 543 17.41 -10.05 -1.24
CA THR A 543 17.79 -9.85 -2.65
C THR A 543 17.78 -8.37 -3.05
N SER A 544 18.63 -8.02 -4.01
CA SER A 544 18.66 -6.72 -4.70
C SER A 544 18.05 -6.78 -6.10
N SER A 545 17.50 -7.92 -6.52
CA SER A 545 16.95 -8.12 -7.89
C SER A 545 15.72 -7.28 -8.20
N VAL A 546 14.96 -6.91 -7.17
CA VAL A 546 13.77 -6.06 -7.27
C VAL A 546 13.85 -4.99 -6.18
N SER A 547 13.67 -3.73 -6.58
CA SER A 547 13.47 -2.61 -5.65
C SER A 547 12.02 -2.18 -5.67
N VAL A 548 11.49 -1.72 -4.54
CA VAL A 548 10.19 -1.04 -4.47
C VAL A 548 10.33 0.25 -3.68
N GLY A 549 9.70 1.32 -4.15
CA GLY A 549 9.64 2.59 -3.43
C GLY A 549 8.72 2.48 -2.22
N ALA A 550 9.22 2.90 -1.06
CA ALA A 550 8.45 2.96 0.18
C ALA A 550 7.88 4.36 0.40
N VAL A 551 6.81 4.46 1.20
CA VAL A 551 6.22 5.74 1.58
C VAL A 551 7.23 6.58 2.39
N GLY A 552 7.42 7.84 2.01
CA GLY A 552 8.28 8.77 2.76
C GLY A 552 9.80 8.51 2.65
N ASN A 553 10.26 7.56 1.82
CA ASN A 553 11.68 7.26 1.66
C ASN A 553 12.20 7.60 0.26
N GLY A 554 13.02 8.64 0.16
CA GLY A 554 13.69 9.06 -1.08
C GLY A 554 14.98 8.28 -1.41
N ALA A 555 15.40 7.33 -0.58
CA ALA A 555 16.73 6.71 -0.67
C ALA A 555 17.04 6.03 -2.03
N ASN A 556 16.02 5.57 -2.75
CA ASN A 556 16.18 4.87 -4.03
C ASN A 556 15.56 5.61 -5.23
N ALA A 557 15.13 6.88 -5.07
CA ALA A 557 14.44 7.68 -6.10
C ALA A 557 13.23 6.99 -6.77
N LEU A 558 12.55 6.08 -6.05
CA LEU A 558 11.31 5.43 -6.47
C LEU A 558 10.15 6.00 -5.67
N ASN A 559 9.03 6.28 -6.34
CA ASN A 559 7.80 6.68 -5.67
C ASN A 559 7.19 5.50 -4.90
N ALA A 560 6.34 5.76 -3.91
CA ALA A 560 5.62 4.72 -3.18
C ALA A 560 4.92 3.75 -4.16
N GLY A 561 5.14 2.44 -3.99
CA GLY A 561 4.58 1.39 -4.84
C GLY A 561 5.21 1.26 -6.23
N GLN A 562 6.16 2.13 -6.61
CA GLN A 562 6.91 1.96 -7.85
C GLN A 562 7.93 0.84 -7.67
N VAL A 563 7.77 -0.24 -8.42
CA VAL A 563 8.69 -1.37 -8.45
C VAL A 563 9.66 -1.23 -9.61
N GLN A 564 10.93 -1.58 -9.40
CA GLN A 564 11.98 -1.58 -10.41
C GLN A 564 12.65 -2.95 -10.49
N GLY A 565 12.81 -3.47 -11.72
CA GLY A 565 13.63 -4.64 -11.99
C GLY A 565 15.11 -4.23 -12.05
N ASN A 566 15.93 -4.72 -11.13
CA ASN A 566 17.36 -4.34 -11.07
C ASN A 566 18.26 -5.38 -11.73
N SER A 567 17.89 -6.66 -11.61
CA SER A 567 18.61 -7.76 -12.23
C SER A 567 17.69 -8.95 -12.46
N ASP A 568 17.92 -9.70 -13.54
CA ASP A 568 17.32 -11.01 -13.69
C ASP A 568 17.80 -11.89 -12.54
N SER A 569 16.87 -12.62 -11.93
CA SER A 569 17.19 -13.55 -10.84
C SER A 569 16.63 -14.95 -11.10
N GLY A 570 16.11 -15.18 -12.33
CA GLY A 570 15.59 -16.43 -12.87
C GLY A 570 14.47 -17.08 -12.06
N GLY A 571 14.01 -16.39 -11.02
CA GLY A 571 13.01 -16.85 -10.07
C GLY A 571 12.11 -15.71 -9.66
N GLN A 572 10.93 -16.06 -9.22
CA GLN A 572 9.93 -15.11 -8.78
C GLN A 572 10.32 -14.49 -7.42
N ARG A 573 9.92 -13.24 -7.23
CA ARG A 573 10.13 -12.45 -6.01
C ARG A 573 8.81 -11.88 -5.55
N THR A 574 8.57 -11.87 -4.25
CA THR A 574 7.32 -11.33 -3.69
C THR A 574 7.60 -9.94 -3.11
N VAL A 575 7.01 -8.93 -3.73
CA VAL A 575 6.84 -7.60 -3.14
C VAL A 575 5.60 -7.66 -2.26
N THR A 576 5.67 -7.12 -1.04
CA THR A 576 4.53 -7.13 -0.12
C THR A 576 4.05 -5.72 0.16
N PHE A 577 2.75 -5.56 0.37
CA PHE A 577 2.11 -4.34 0.83
C PHE A 577 1.37 -4.65 2.13
N ASP A 578 1.87 -4.11 3.24
CA ASP A 578 1.28 -4.30 4.56
C ASP A 578 0.53 -3.04 5.00
N PHE A 579 -0.77 -3.16 5.21
CA PHE A 579 -1.61 -2.00 5.54
C PHE A 579 -2.35 -2.23 6.86
N ARG A 580 -2.23 -1.27 7.79
CA ARG A 580 -2.92 -1.38 9.09
C ARG A 580 -4.43 -1.25 8.90
N ARG A 581 -5.18 -1.94 9.76
CA ARG A 581 -6.64 -2.03 9.65
C ARG A 581 -7.37 -0.75 10.08
N SER A 582 -6.74 0.08 10.91
CA SER A 582 -7.34 1.30 11.48
C SER A 582 -7.16 2.56 10.64
N ASN A 583 -7.74 3.64 11.17
CA ASN A 583 -7.49 5.02 10.78
C ASN A 583 -5.99 5.38 10.75
N THR A 584 -5.16 4.78 11.62
CA THR A 584 -3.70 5.01 11.64
C THR A 584 -2.98 4.48 10.41
N GLY A 585 -3.57 3.48 9.73
CA GLY A 585 -3.10 3.01 8.43
C GLY A 585 -3.24 4.08 7.35
N LEU A 586 -4.39 4.77 7.32
CA LEU A 586 -4.64 5.87 6.40
C LEU A 586 -3.76 7.07 6.70
N THR A 587 -3.68 7.51 7.95
CA THR A 587 -2.84 8.67 8.35
C THR A 587 -1.34 8.37 8.24
N GLY A 588 -0.95 7.11 8.09
CA GLY A 588 0.44 6.70 7.99
C GLY A 588 1.22 6.91 9.30
N SER A 589 0.53 6.92 10.44
CA SER A 589 1.13 7.21 11.73
C SER A 589 2.22 6.20 12.09
N SER A 590 3.38 6.69 12.52
CA SER A 590 4.49 5.83 12.96
C SER A 590 4.17 5.05 14.23
N SER A 591 3.20 5.50 15.03
CA SER A 591 2.70 4.78 16.21
C SER A 591 1.23 4.38 16.00
N PRO A 592 0.81 3.18 16.40
CA PRO A 592 -0.60 2.83 16.45
C PRO A 592 -1.32 3.64 17.54
N ALA A 593 -2.62 3.86 17.38
CA ALA A 593 -3.48 4.44 18.40
C ALA A 593 -3.80 3.40 19.50
N ASP A 594 -3.95 2.13 19.09
CA ASP A 594 -4.06 0.99 20.00
C ASP A 594 -2.87 0.02 19.86
N VAL A 595 -2.17 -0.18 20.97
CA VAL A 595 -0.93 -0.96 21.05
C VAL A 595 -1.05 -2.13 22.00
N ASN A 596 -2.27 -2.53 22.40
CA ASN A 596 -2.45 -3.67 23.29
C ASN A 596 -1.89 -4.96 22.67
N PRO A 597 -0.87 -5.59 23.29
CA PRO A 597 -0.27 -6.77 22.73
C PRO A 597 -1.14 -8.02 22.84
N ASN A 598 -2.22 -7.99 23.64
CA ASN A 598 -3.10 -9.13 23.90
C ASN A 598 -4.46 -9.02 23.22
N ALA A 599 -4.88 -7.82 22.79
CA ALA A 599 -6.15 -7.64 22.09
C ALA A 599 -6.19 -8.42 20.76
N ALA A 600 -7.33 -9.08 20.49
CA ALA A 600 -7.50 -9.94 19.33
C ALA A 600 -7.53 -9.14 18.01
N ASN A 601 -8.05 -7.92 18.04
CA ASN A 601 -8.20 -7.07 16.86
C ASN A 601 -7.31 -5.81 16.85
N ARG A 602 -6.39 -5.62 17.78
CA ARG A 602 -5.45 -4.47 17.90
C ARG A 602 -5.03 -3.72 16.62
N ASP A 603 -4.86 -2.39 16.72
CA ASP A 603 -4.46 -1.51 15.61
C ASP A 603 -3.11 -1.91 14.94
N ARG A 604 -2.18 -2.53 15.68
CA ARG A 604 -0.93 -3.04 15.06
C ARG A 604 -1.14 -4.14 14.02
N LEU A 605 -2.33 -4.75 13.92
CA LEU A 605 -2.63 -5.77 12.91
C LEU A 605 -2.68 -5.17 11.50
N LYS A 606 -2.14 -5.94 10.56
CA LYS A 606 -2.01 -5.54 9.16
C LYS A 606 -2.67 -6.56 8.28
N ASN A 607 -3.31 -6.09 7.23
CA ASN A 607 -3.63 -6.93 6.08
C ASN A 607 -2.45 -6.86 5.11
N ARG A 608 -2.09 -8.02 4.58
CA ARG A 608 -0.98 -8.16 3.64
C ARG A 608 -1.52 -8.49 2.26
N ALA A 609 -1.12 -7.71 1.28
CA ALA A 609 -1.25 -8.04 -0.12
C ALA A 609 0.12 -8.35 -0.72
N ASN A 610 0.18 -9.36 -1.59
CA ASN A 610 1.42 -9.82 -2.21
C ASN A 610 1.35 -9.63 -3.72
N VAL A 611 2.44 -9.13 -4.30
CA VAL A 611 2.65 -9.05 -5.75
C VAL A 611 3.88 -9.88 -6.09
N VAL A 612 3.66 -11.00 -6.77
CA VAL A 612 4.74 -11.82 -7.30
C VAL A 612 5.27 -11.18 -8.59
N VAL A 613 6.58 -10.94 -8.63
CA VAL A 613 7.31 -10.27 -9.71
C VAL A 613 8.35 -11.23 -10.28
N GLN A 614 8.53 -11.21 -11.59
CA GLN A 614 9.60 -11.91 -12.29
C GLN A 614 10.36 -10.94 -13.18
N VAL A 615 11.64 -10.75 -12.90
CA VAL A 615 12.52 -9.88 -13.70
C VAL A 615 13.27 -10.73 -14.70
N LEU A 616 13.29 -10.29 -15.96
CA LEU A 616 14.00 -10.92 -17.08
C LEU A 616 14.99 -9.94 -17.69
N GLY A 617 16.05 -10.45 -18.33
CA GLY A 617 16.96 -9.64 -19.16
C GLY A 617 18.36 -9.44 -18.58
N ALA A 618 19.26 -8.94 -19.41
CA ALA A 618 20.68 -8.82 -19.09
C ALA A 618 20.97 -7.80 -17.98
N SER A 619 21.88 -8.14 -17.05
CA SER A 619 22.35 -7.22 -15.99
C SER A 619 23.79 -7.52 -15.59
N SER A 620 24.46 -6.56 -14.93
CA SER A 620 25.81 -6.73 -14.37
C SER A 620 25.83 -7.50 -13.04
N ALA A 621 24.69 -7.96 -12.53
CA ALA A 621 24.63 -8.82 -11.36
C ALA A 621 25.02 -10.25 -11.76
N THR A 622 25.68 -10.99 -10.86
CA THR A 622 26.16 -12.35 -11.18
C THR A 622 25.30 -13.44 -10.52
N VAL A 623 25.19 -14.57 -11.21
CA VAL A 623 24.59 -15.82 -10.74
C VAL A 623 25.57 -16.97 -10.93
N THR A 624 25.39 -18.05 -10.16
CA THR A 624 26.33 -19.17 -10.21
C THR A 624 25.91 -20.19 -11.27
N LEU A 625 26.69 -20.28 -12.35
CA LEU A 625 26.64 -21.41 -13.27
C LEU A 625 27.58 -22.51 -12.79
N THR A 626 27.03 -23.65 -12.37
CA THR A 626 27.81 -24.84 -12.05
C THR A 626 28.11 -25.61 -13.34
N VAL A 627 29.38 -25.70 -13.71
CA VAL A 627 29.86 -26.33 -14.95
C VAL A 627 30.48 -27.69 -14.63
N PRO A 628 29.74 -28.80 -14.79
CA PRO A 628 30.32 -30.14 -14.75
C PRO A 628 31.24 -30.36 -15.95
N ILE A 629 32.34 -31.08 -15.72
CA ILE A 629 33.35 -31.42 -16.74
C ILE A 629 33.27 -32.91 -17.07
N THR A 630 33.41 -33.27 -18.35
CA THR A 630 33.48 -34.67 -18.82
C THR A 630 34.62 -34.85 -19.82
N GLY A 631 35.21 -36.05 -19.91
CA GLY A 631 36.24 -36.38 -20.92
C GLY A 631 37.70 -36.37 -20.45
N GLY A 632 37.98 -36.08 -19.18
CA GLY A 632 39.34 -36.15 -18.63
C GLY A 632 39.44 -35.97 -17.11
N SER A 633 40.64 -36.19 -16.56
CA SER A 633 40.93 -36.01 -15.12
C SER A 633 42.28 -35.30 -14.87
N PRO A 634 42.42 -34.03 -15.26
CA PRO A 634 43.62 -33.25 -14.95
C PRO A 634 43.72 -32.92 -13.46
N THR A 635 44.94 -32.68 -12.98
CA THR A 635 45.22 -32.34 -11.57
C THR A 635 45.38 -30.84 -11.34
N SER A 636 45.64 -30.06 -12.40
CA SER A 636 45.64 -28.59 -12.41
C SER A 636 44.75 -28.09 -13.55
N SER A 637 44.00 -27.03 -13.31
CA SER A 637 42.95 -26.58 -14.24
C SER A 637 42.57 -25.12 -14.00
N VAL A 638 42.14 -24.46 -15.07
CA VAL A 638 41.58 -23.11 -15.09
C VAL A 638 40.37 -23.13 -16.02
N LEU A 639 39.21 -22.71 -15.50
CA LEU A 639 38.02 -22.45 -16.30
C LEU A 639 37.70 -20.97 -16.21
N SER A 640 37.55 -20.32 -17.35
CA SER A 640 37.01 -18.96 -17.43
C SER A 640 35.73 -18.94 -18.24
N PHE A 641 34.88 -17.96 -17.95
CA PHE A 641 33.82 -17.57 -18.85
C PHE A 641 34.11 -16.19 -19.44
N THR A 642 33.48 -15.88 -20.56
CA THR A 642 33.54 -14.55 -21.20
C THR A 642 32.16 -14.20 -21.72
N ASP A 643 31.70 -13.01 -21.41
CA ASP A 643 30.45 -12.44 -21.89
C ASP A 643 30.66 -10.95 -22.26
N THR A 644 29.56 -10.20 -22.46
CA THR A 644 29.61 -8.78 -22.81
C THR A 644 30.28 -7.89 -21.76
N TYR A 645 30.38 -8.34 -20.51
CA TYR A 645 31.05 -7.62 -19.40
C TYR A 645 32.51 -8.03 -19.22
N GLY A 646 33.00 -8.98 -20.02
CA GLY A 646 34.40 -9.39 -20.06
C GLY A 646 34.65 -10.81 -19.57
N ALA A 647 35.92 -11.14 -19.36
CA ALA A 647 36.36 -12.47 -18.98
C ALA A 647 36.61 -12.57 -17.47
N VAL A 648 36.06 -13.61 -16.83
CA VAL A 648 36.21 -13.86 -15.39
C VAL A 648 36.53 -15.34 -15.15
N GLN A 649 37.36 -15.61 -14.13
CA GLN A 649 37.76 -16.96 -13.74
C GLN A 649 36.71 -17.62 -12.84
N CYS A 650 36.39 -18.88 -13.11
CA CYS A 650 35.51 -19.70 -12.29
C CYS A 650 36.27 -20.31 -11.11
N THR A 651 35.54 -20.70 -10.07
CA THR A 651 36.10 -21.35 -8.87
C THR A 651 35.96 -22.87 -8.97
N GLY A 652 37.07 -23.60 -8.85
CA GLY A 652 37.11 -25.06 -8.96
C GLY A 652 38.52 -25.58 -9.26
N THR A 653 38.76 -26.88 -9.11
CA THR A 653 40.03 -27.53 -9.42
C THR A 653 39.84 -28.93 -10.01
N GLY A 654 40.82 -29.36 -10.81
CA GLY A 654 40.85 -30.68 -11.45
C GLY A 654 39.68 -30.88 -12.41
N ALA A 655 38.98 -32.01 -12.26
CA ALA A 655 37.79 -32.36 -13.04
C ALA A 655 36.46 -32.08 -12.31
N GLY A 656 36.51 -31.44 -11.13
CA GLY A 656 35.32 -31.13 -10.34
C GLY A 656 34.41 -30.10 -11.02
N PRO A 657 33.14 -29.98 -10.59
CA PRO A 657 32.28 -28.95 -11.14
C PRO A 657 32.83 -27.57 -10.78
N PHE A 658 32.92 -26.69 -11.76
CA PHE A 658 33.35 -25.31 -11.56
C PHE A 658 32.14 -24.43 -11.26
N ASN A 659 32.27 -23.51 -10.33
CA ASN A 659 31.25 -22.48 -10.08
C ASN A 659 31.70 -21.17 -10.74
N CYS A 660 31.03 -20.81 -11.82
CA CYS A 660 31.27 -19.59 -12.60
C CYS A 660 30.27 -18.49 -12.21
N PRO A 661 30.72 -17.32 -11.73
CA PRO A 661 29.84 -16.19 -11.41
C PRO A 661 29.47 -15.40 -12.68
N VAL A 662 28.63 -15.98 -13.54
CA VAL A 662 28.24 -15.39 -14.84
C VAL A 662 27.25 -14.24 -14.68
N HIS A 663 27.23 -13.27 -15.59
CA HIS A 663 26.28 -12.17 -15.54
C HIS A 663 24.85 -12.64 -15.88
N SER A 664 23.89 -12.21 -15.06
CA SER A 664 22.51 -12.66 -15.14
C SER A 664 21.82 -12.14 -16.41
N GLY A 665 21.11 -13.03 -17.09
CA GLY A 665 20.43 -12.74 -18.37
C GLY A 665 21.37 -12.56 -19.55
N VAL A 666 22.66 -12.91 -19.42
CA VAL A 666 23.68 -12.76 -20.47
C VAL A 666 24.16 -14.13 -20.93
N ALA A 667 24.22 -14.35 -22.23
CA ALA A 667 24.85 -15.53 -22.80
C ALA A 667 26.37 -15.33 -22.93
N GLY A 668 27.14 -16.40 -22.85
CA GLY A 668 28.59 -16.31 -22.94
C GLY A 668 29.27 -17.60 -23.36
N THR A 669 30.60 -17.53 -23.44
CA THR A 669 31.47 -18.66 -23.81
C THR A 669 32.28 -19.13 -22.61
N LEU A 670 32.57 -20.42 -22.54
CA LEU A 670 33.41 -21.08 -21.54
C LEU A 670 34.71 -21.53 -22.20
N THR A 671 35.84 -21.29 -21.54
CA THR A 671 37.15 -21.77 -21.97
C THR A 671 37.83 -22.50 -20.83
N TYR A 672 38.14 -23.78 -21.05
CA TYR A 672 38.79 -24.66 -20.10
C TYR A 672 40.22 -24.99 -20.56
N THR A 673 41.17 -24.87 -19.64
CA THR A 673 42.51 -25.42 -19.81
C THR A 673 42.91 -26.21 -18.56
N GLY A 674 43.56 -27.35 -18.73
CA GLY A 674 44.06 -28.15 -17.62
C GLY A 674 45.20 -29.07 -18.02
N SER A 675 45.90 -29.60 -17.04
CA SER A 675 47.03 -30.50 -17.27
C SER A 675 47.20 -31.50 -16.12
N ASN A 676 47.82 -32.62 -16.43
CA ASN A 676 48.46 -33.51 -15.47
C ASN A 676 49.90 -33.82 -15.95
N ALA A 677 50.60 -34.76 -15.31
CA ALA A 677 52.00 -35.07 -15.62
C ALA A 677 52.26 -35.53 -17.08
N THR A 678 51.23 -36.01 -17.81
CA THR A 678 51.41 -36.63 -19.13
C THR A 678 50.44 -36.11 -20.19
N GLN A 679 49.47 -35.27 -19.83
CA GLN A 679 48.40 -34.81 -20.70
C GLN A 679 48.12 -33.32 -20.54
N THR A 680 47.80 -32.68 -21.65
CA THR A 680 47.22 -31.34 -21.71
C THR A 680 45.76 -31.48 -22.14
N CYS A 681 44.85 -30.83 -21.43
CA CYS A 681 43.42 -30.88 -21.66
C CYS A 681 42.88 -29.50 -22.02
N THR A 682 42.06 -29.42 -23.07
CA THR A 682 41.35 -28.20 -23.46
C THR A 682 39.88 -28.49 -23.66
N GLY A 683 39.04 -27.48 -23.43
CA GLY A 683 37.62 -27.54 -23.72
C GLY A 683 37.07 -26.15 -23.98
N SER A 684 36.03 -26.08 -24.78
CA SER A 684 35.30 -24.84 -25.02
C SER A 684 33.82 -25.14 -25.11
N GLY A 685 33.01 -24.20 -24.65
CA GLY A 685 31.56 -24.33 -24.68
C GLY A 685 30.90 -22.96 -24.70
N SER A 686 29.59 -22.96 -24.69
CA SER A 686 28.79 -21.77 -24.48
C SER A 686 27.66 -22.07 -23.52
N TYR A 687 27.14 -21.03 -22.90
CA TYR A 687 25.94 -21.10 -22.10
C TYR A 687 24.95 -20.04 -22.61
N SER A 688 23.67 -20.38 -22.60
CA SER A 688 22.60 -19.43 -22.90
C SER A 688 22.42 -18.47 -21.73
N ALA A 689 21.75 -17.34 -21.96
CA ALA A 689 21.39 -16.42 -20.89
C ALA A 689 20.67 -17.17 -19.75
N ILE A 690 21.22 -17.09 -18.54
CA ILE A 690 20.63 -17.67 -17.34
C ILE A 690 20.29 -16.57 -16.34
N GLY A 691 19.10 -16.67 -15.74
CA GLY A 691 18.67 -15.74 -14.70
C GLY A 691 18.97 -16.21 -13.28
N ALA A 692 19.17 -17.51 -13.06
CA ALA A 692 19.32 -18.12 -11.74
C ALA A 692 20.46 -19.15 -11.70
N ASN A 693 20.87 -19.51 -10.48
CA ASN A 693 21.84 -20.58 -10.27
C ASN A 693 21.40 -21.86 -10.98
N THR A 694 22.24 -22.35 -11.88
CA THR A 694 21.88 -23.45 -12.78
C THR A 694 23.12 -24.31 -13.03
N THR A 695 22.90 -25.58 -13.34
CA THR A 695 23.96 -26.49 -13.79
C THR A 695 23.98 -26.56 -15.31
N LEU A 696 25.16 -26.38 -15.92
CA LEU A 696 25.31 -26.50 -17.37
C LEU A 696 24.93 -27.91 -17.83
N SER A 697 24.01 -27.98 -18.80
CA SER A 697 23.58 -29.22 -19.44
C SER A 697 23.52 -29.04 -20.96
N PRO A 698 24.20 -29.89 -21.76
CA PRO A 698 25.09 -30.97 -21.32
C PRO A 698 26.36 -30.45 -20.64
N ALA A 699 27.04 -31.33 -19.90
CA ALA A 699 28.32 -31.01 -19.26
C ALA A 699 29.38 -30.58 -20.28
N LEU A 700 30.33 -29.74 -19.86
CA LEU A 700 31.41 -29.29 -20.73
C LEU A 700 32.36 -30.46 -21.03
N ALA A 701 32.41 -30.87 -22.28
CA ALA A 701 33.34 -31.88 -22.75
C ALA A 701 34.74 -31.28 -22.93
N ILE A 702 35.75 -31.94 -22.35
CA ILE A 702 37.16 -31.60 -22.51
C ILE A 702 37.88 -32.72 -23.28
N THR A 703 38.88 -32.35 -24.07
CA THR A 703 39.74 -33.29 -24.80
C THR A 703 41.13 -33.23 -24.20
N CYS A 704 41.66 -34.39 -23.76
CA CYS A 704 43.01 -34.52 -23.24
C CYS A 704 43.92 -35.20 -24.25
N THR A 705 45.01 -34.54 -24.63
CA THR A 705 46.04 -35.09 -25.51
C THR A 705 47.29 -35.43 -24.71
N THR A 706 47.81 -36.65 -24.87
CA THR A 706 49.10 -37.05 -24.29
C THR A 706 50.24 -36.35 -25.01
N THR A 707 51.05 -35.61 -24.27
CA THR A 707 52.25 -34.99 -24.81
C THR A 707 53.34 -36.05 -24.85
N VAL A 708 53.57 -36.68 -26.02
CA VAL A 708 54.69 -37.61 -26.19
C VAL A 708 55.97 -36.78 -26.24
N VAL A 709 56.77 -36.84 -25.16
CA VAL A 709 58.11 -36.24 -25.16
C VAL A 709 59.03 -37.17 -25.94
N ASN A 710 59.54 -36.70 -27.08
CA ASN A 710 60.52 -37.41 -27.88
C ASN A 710 61.93 -37.06 -27.38
N TYR A 711 62.73 -38.07 -27.12
CA TYR A 711 64.13 -37.93 -26.76
C TYR A 711 64.99 -38.36 -27.97
N PRO A 712 65.86 -37.49 -28.51
CA PRO A 712 66.83 -37.90 -29.50
C PRO A 712 67.78 -38.93 -28.87
N LEU A 713 67.94 -40.09 -29.51
CA LEU A 713 68.83 -41.16 -29.07
C LEU A 713 69.85 -41.48 -30.15
N THR A 714 71.13 -41.28 -29.83
CA THR A 714 72.25 -41.71 -30.67
C THR A 714 72.70 -43.09 -30.20
N ILE A 715 72.57 -44.09 -31.06
CA ILE A 715 72.97 -45.46 -30.82
C ILE A 715 74.32 -45.67 -31.50
N ASN A 716 75.36 -45.98 -30.74
CA ASN A 716 76.70 -46.26 -31.25
C ASN A 716 76.96 -47.76 -31.23
N PHE A 717 77.50 -48.32 -32.31
CA PHE A 717 77.83 -49.73 -32.40
C PHE A 717 79.31 -49.98 -32.09
N ASN A 718 79.55 -50.88 -31.13
CA ASN A 718 80.87 -51.41 -30.82
C ASN A 718 80.97 -52.85 -31.31
N TYR A 719 81.77 -53.10 -32.35
CA TYR A 719 81.85 -54.41 -32.99
C TYR A 719 82.90 -55.32 -32.37
N SER A 720 82.52 -56.56 -32.07
CA SER A 720 83.44 -57.60 -31.59
C SER A 720 83.30 -58.89 -32.42
N PRO A 721 84.35 -59.35 -33.13
CA PRO A 721 85.67 -58.73 -33.33
C PRO A 721 85.63 -57.51 -34.27
N SER A 722 86.56 -56.55 -34.12
CA SER A 722 86.53 -55.25 -34.83
C SER A 722 86.55 -55.33 -36.38
N ASN A 723 87.00 -56.46 -36.93
CA ASN A 723 87.04 -56.72 -38.38
C ASN A 723 85.73 -57.31 -38.94
N LYS A 724 84.70 -57.52 -38.10
CA LYS A 724 83.38 -57.97 -38.52
C LYS A 724 82.30 -56.92 -38.21
N LYS A 725 81.94 -56.14 -39.23
CA LYS A 725 80.97 -55.03 -39.10
C LYS A 725 79.76 -55.24 -40.02
N ALA A 726 78.57 -54.85 -39.56
CA ALA A 726 77.33 -55.00 -40.34
C ALA A 726 77.27 -53.97 -41.49
N ASP A 727 76.74 -54.39 -42.63
CA ASP A 727 76.51 -53.56 -43.82
C ASP A 727 75.02 -53.38 -44.17
N ALA A 728 74.14 -54.19 -43.59
CA ALA A 728 72.70 -54.04 -43.70
C ALA A 728 71.99 -54.31 -42.36
N VAL A 729 70.79 -53.72 -42.20
CA VAL A 729 69.93 -53.90 -41.02
C VAL A 729 68.73 -54.73 -41.36
N THR A 730 68.45 -55.73 -40.54
CA THR A 730 67.23 -56.52 -40.61
C THR A 730 66.22 -56.07 -39.56
N SER A 731 66.64 -55.68 -38.36
CA SER A 731 65.77 -55.07 -37.36
C SER A 731 66.51 -54.16 -36.38
N LEU A 732 65.81 -53.12 -35.92
CA LEU A 732 66.23 -52.28 -34.82
C LEU A 732 65.00 -52.03 -33.94
N THR A 733 65.08 -52.44 -32.67
CA THR A 733 64.00 -52.26 -31.70
C THR A 733 64.54 -51.55 -30.46
N ALA A 734 63.76 -50.66 -29.86
CA ALA A 734 64.05 -50.17 -28.52
C ALA A 734 62.81 -50.39 -27.66
N VAL A 735 62.99 -50.91 -26.45
CA VAL A 735 61.91 -51.15 -25.48
C VAL A 735 62.23 -50.52 -24.13
N ASN A 736 61.20 -50.13 -23.38
CA ASN A 736 61.37 -49.71 -21.98
C ASN A 736 61.51 -50.93 -21.04
N ALA A 737 61.66 -50.67 -19.73
CA ALA A 737 61.76 -51.71 -18.70
C ALA A 737 60.54 -52.66 -18.65
N GLN A 738 59.38 -52.23 -19.17
CA GLN A 738 58.16 -53.03 -19.25
C GLN A 738 58.06 -53.83 -20.56
N GLY A 739 59.03 -53.73 -21.46
CA GLY A 739 59.05 -54.43 -22.75
C GLY A 739 58.24 -53.74 -23.86
N ASN A 740 57.69 -52.54 -23.61
CA ASN A 740 56.93 -51.80 -24.62
C ASN A 740 57.87 -51.13 -25.62
N SER A 741 57.55 -51.16 -26.92
CA SER A 741 58.31 -50.45 -27.95
C SER A 741 58.33 -48.94 -27.68
N VAL A 742 59.51 -48.36 -27.68
CA VAL A 742 59.72 -46.91 -27.45
C VAL A 742 60.37 -46.21 -28.63
N LEU A 743 60.64 -46.89 -29.74
CA LEU A 743 61.06 -46.22 -30.97
C LEU A 743 59.89 -45.41 -31.55
N ASN A 744 60.12 -44.11 -31.77
CA ASN A 744 59.16 -43.24 -32.44
C ASN A 744 59.66 -42.88 -33.84
N GLY A 745 59.01 -43.45 -34.86
CA GLY A 745 59.36 -43.22 -36.26
C GLY A 745 60.59 -44.02 -36.74
N SER A 746 61.11 -43.65 -37.91
CA SER A 746 62.25 -44.31 -38.53
C SER A 746 63.59 -43.81 -37.97
N CYS A 747 64.48 -44.73 -37.62
CA CYS A 747 65.87 -44.40 -37.28
C CYS A 747 66.70 -44.18 -38.54
N THR A 748 67.60 -43.20 -38.50
CA THR A 748 68.55 -42.96 -39.60
C THR A 748 69.86 -43.67 -39.27
N PRO A 749 70.37 -44.58 -40.13
CA PRO A 749 71.66 -45.22 -39.92
C PRO A 749 72.79 -44.20 -40.06
N THR A 750 73.75 -44.28 -39.15
CA THR A 750 75.04 -43.61 -39.28
C THR A 750 75.99 -44.59 -39.96
N THR A 751 76.58 -44.21 -41.10
CA THR A 751 77.46 -45.09 -41.90
C THR A 751 78.81 -44.46 -42.15
N GLN A 752 79.87 -45.28 -42.20
CA GLN A 752 81.19 -44.91 -42.68
C GLN A 752 81.60 -45.91 -43.78
N GLY A 753 81.51 -45.50 -45.05
CA GLY A 753 81.59 -46.44 -46.18
C GLY A 753 80.35 -47.34 -46.23
N GLN A 754 80.54 -48.64 -46.51
CA GLN A 754 79.46 -49.64 -46.45
C GLN A 754 79.19 -50.17 -45.02
N THR A 755 79.82 -49.60 -44.00
CA THR A 755 79.68 -50.06 -42.61
C THR A 755 78.69 -49.19 -41.84
N ILE A 756 77.77 -49.82 -41.11
CA ILE A 756 76.88 -49.14 -40.17
C ILE A 756 77.63 -48.94 -38.85
N THR A 757 77.78 -47.70 -38.40
CA THR A 757 78.46 -47.34 -37.14
C THR A 757 77.48 -47.01 -36.01
N GLY A 758 76.20 -46.85 -36.32
CA GLY A 758 75.19 -46.52 -35.34
C GLY A 758 73.86 -46.09 -35.96
N PHE A 759 72.98 -45.53 -35.14
CA PHE A 759 71.70 -44.95 -35.55
C PHE A 759 71.43 -43.65 -34.79
N THR A 760 70.74 -42.72 -35.42
CA THR A 760 70.04 -41.64 -34.72
C THR A 760 68.54 -41.91 -34.78
N CYS A 761 67.94 -42.08 -33.61
CA CYS A 761 66.52 -42.42 -33.41
C CYS A 761 65.84 -41.35 -32.56
N GLN A 762 64.50 -41.36 -32.54
CA GLN A 762 63.71 -40.72 -31.50
C GLN A 762 63.10 -41.82 -30.62
N VAL A 763 63.16 -41.66 -29.30
CA VAL A 763 62.53 -42.59 -28.35
C VAL A 763 61.56 -41.89 -27.42
N THR A 764 60.52 -42.58 -26.98
CA THR A 764 59.46 -42.05 -26.10
C THR A 764 59.70 -42.30 -24.61
N ALA A 765 60.84 -42.91 -24.25
CA ALA A 765 61.25 -43.16 -22.88
C ALA A 765 62.66 -42.63 -22.62
N SER A 766 62.93 -42.18 -21.40
CA SER A 766 64.25 -41.68 -20.99
C SER A 766 65.27 -42.80 -20.70
N ALA A 767 64.81 -44.05 -20.60
CA ALA A 767 65.65 -45.23 -20.42
C ALA A 767 65.02 -46.47 -21.06
N GLY A 768 65.85 -47.41 -21.51
CA GLY A 768 65.41 -48.64 -22.16
C GLY A 768 66.55 -49.48 -22.69
N THR A 769 66.20 -50.51 -23.46
CA THR A 769 67.13 -51.42 -24.15
C THR A 769 66.91 -51.35 -25.64
N VAL A 770 67.99 -51.13 -26.38
CA VAL A 770 68.06 -51.22 -27.84
C VAL A 770 68.57 -52.60 -28.21
N THR A 771 67.92 -53.23 -29.18
CA THR A 771 68.35 -54.49 -29.80
C THR A 771 68.50 -54.27 -31.30
N PHE A 772 69.64 -54.70 -31.82
CA PHE A 772 70.00 -54.61 -33.23
C PHE A 772 70.13 -56.02 -33.81
N SER A 773 69.59 -56.21 -35.01
CA SER A 773 69.90 -57.32 -35.89
C SER A 773 70.21 -56.79 -37.29
N GLY A 774 71.23 -57.36 -37.91
CA GLY A 774 71.66 -57.01 -39.25
C GLY A 774 72.42 -58.13 -39.91
N THR A 775 73.02 -57.82 -41.04
CA THR A 775 73.88 -58.75 -41.77
C THR A 775 75.17 -58.08 -42.16
N ARG A 776 76.18 -58.90 -42.44
CA ARG A 776 77.43 -58.52 -43.09
C ARG A 776 77.61 -59.38 -44.32
N THR A 777 77.93 -58.79 -45.45
CA THR A 777 78.27 -59.51 -46.69
C THR A 777 79.77 -59.36 -46.98
N SER A 778 80.45 -60.48 -47.23
CA SER A 778 81.87 -60.50 -47.62
C SER A 778 82.07 -61.54 -48.70
N GLY A 779 82.27 -61.10 -49.94
CA GLY A 779 82.27 -61.99 -51.11
C GLY A 779 80.87 -62.57 -51.35
N GLN A 780 80.75 -63.90 -51.43
CA GLN A 780 79.45 -64.59 -51.54
C GLN A 780 78.87 -65.09 -50.21
N SER A 781 79.50 -64.76 -49.07
CA SER A 781 79.03 -65.17 -47.75
C SER A 781 78.32 -64.01 -47.03
N THR A 782 77.12 -64.27 -46.50
CA THR A 782 76.37 -63.35 -45.65
C THR A 782 76.29 -63.92 -44.24
N THR A 783 76.74 -63.15 -43.24
CA THR A 783 76.64 -63.55 -41.84
C THR A 783 75.69 -62.65 -41.06
N ALA A 784 74.94 -63.23 -40.13
CA ALA A 784 74.09 -62.48 -39.21
C ALA A 784 74.92 -61.73 -38.17
N CYS A 785 74.50 -60.49 -37.90
CA CYS A 785 75.02 -59.63 -36.85
C CYS A 785 73.89 -59.33 -35.86
N SER A 786 74.18 -59.39 -34.56
CA SER A 786 73.20 -59.00 -33.54
C SER A 786 73.89 -58.34 -32.35
N GLY A 787 73.16 -57.48 -31.65
CA GLY A 787 73.66 -56.83 -30.45
C GLY A 787 72.54 -56.23 -29.61
N SER A 788 72.82 -55.99 -28.34
CA SER A 788 71.93 -55.22 -27.45
C SER A 788 72.71 -54.22 -26.61
N GLY A 789 72.09 -53.12 -26.26
CA GLY A 789 72.65 -52.08 -25.40
C GLY A 789 71.55 -51.35 -24.65
N SER A 790 71.84 -50.87 -23.45
CA SER A 790 70.91 -50.03 -22.69
C SER A 790 71.21 -48.54 -22.90
N PHE A 791 70.18 -47.72 -22.73
CA PHE A 791 70.32 -46.28 -22.57
C PHE A 791 69.58 -45.86 -21.31
N ALA A 792 70.12 -44.86 -20.62
CA ALA A 792 69.52 -44.25 -19.46
C ALA A 792 69.82 -42.75 -19.45
N GLY A 793 68.87 -41.94 -19.00
CA GLY A 793 69.03 -40.49 -18.93
C GLY A 793 68.95 -39.78 -20.28
N ALA A 794 68.23 -40.32 -21.27
CA ALA A 794 67.95 -39.58 -22.49
C ALA A 794 67.09 -38.35 -22.16
N THR A 795 67.58 -37.17 -22.53
CA THR A 795 66.90 -35.88 -22.33
C THR A 795 66.55 -35.25 -23.68
N GLN A 796 65.81 -34.14 -23.69
CA GLN A 796 65.51 -33.43 -24.95
C GLN A 796 66.77 -32.86 -25.63
N SER A 797 67.90 -32.77 -24.93
CA SER A 797 69.20 -32.40 -25.50
C SER A 797 69.98 -33.60 -26.09
N GLY A 798 69.47 -34.82 -25.96
CA GLY A 798 70.07 -36.04 -26.51
C GLY A 798 70.41 -37.10 -25.45
N GLY A 799 70.31 -38.36 -25.84
CA GLY A 799 70.80 -39.53 -25.10
C GLY A 799 71.73 -40.38 -25.97
N THR A 800 72.51 -41.25 -25.34
CA THR A 800 73.39 -42.18 -26.05
C THR A 800 73.15 -43.62 -25.59
N ALA A 801 73.10 -44.57 -26.54
CA ALA A 801 73.16 -46.00 -26.28
C ALA A 801 74.43 -46.57 -26.93
N THR A 802 75.12 -47.48 -26.26
CA THR A 802 76.20 -48.25 -26.90
C THR A 802 75.77 -49.70 -27.01
N VAL A 803 75.70 -50.21 -28.23
CA VAL A 803 75.30 -51.58 -28.54
C VAL A 803 76.54 -52.37 -28.94
N THR A 804 76.86 -53.41 -28.20
CA THR A 804 77.92 -54.33 -28.60
C THR A 804 77.36 -55.29 -29.64
N VAL A 805 77.88 -55.22 -30.86
CA VAL A 805 77.41 -56.01 -32.01
C VAL A 805 78.40 -57.14 -32.28
N THR A 806 77.89 -58.35 -32.35
CA THR A 806 78.64 -59.54 -32.75
C THR A 806 78.11 -60.05 -34.08
N CYS A 807 79.00 -60.15 -35.06
CA CYS A 807 78.73 -60.79 -36.34
C CYS A 807 79.39 -62.17 -36.33
N GLN A 808 78.61 -63.22 -36.53
CA GLN A 808 79.12 -64.59 -36.43
C GLN A 808 80.15 -64.95 -37.51
#